data_AF-A0A5C1Y6F6-F1
#
_entry.id   AF-A0A5C1Y6F6-F1
#
_cell.length_a   1.000
_cell.length_b   1.000
_cell.length_c   1.000
_cell.angle_alpha   90.00
_cell.angle_beta   90.00
_cell.angle_gamma   90.00
#
_symmetry.space_group_name_H-M   'P 1'
#
loop_
_entity.id
_entity.type
_entity.pdbx_description
1 polymer ?
#
loop_
_entity_poly.entity_id
_entity_poly.type
_entity_poly.pdbx_seq_one_letter_code
_entity_poly.pdbx_strand_id
1 'polypeptide(L)'
;MSPESSRLRARTTVRSGVAGAILAVLTWSALTVAGVVTPPSEARAADGSAVTVTAQQQDPDYLEAPFPNLSVTVSQTQDLVQQGIEVSWSGASASVPPTSSSGGRNFLQIFQCWGDDPTNAQRPDRTTCQYGGVASYGATRDATRVYEYEEIPEQDQPYSAPRASDFEGAYTSIPFRGRDGGVVSSLTTGAGGVRTRDTTVDVNNNKYFNLNSTNEVSWAGSGVDGKGSISFEIQTTMQSPGLGCGDAVELGGVIQGASCWLVILPRGRADNGSAAINQSGLFWESWKHALAVRIGFAPVGARCPVGAAERQLAGSEVASLAVQSWQPVVCKESGGAVFSHLTSAESDALLSAATTRNAALALTSYPSVDSDDLVYAPVALSGIAISFAVDRNPSPFLELPDGYGAAARQPFEELKLTPRLLAKLLTNSYWGSLPPELDRSYLDPDNPENITKDKEFLALNSAEWAYQVLVAPSVADVLMPQGRSDAARAVWTYIMSDPEAAAFMAGQPDPNGMVVNPWYATDAAKNPTGTAFSAPRDNFPKADPAEVVPPQRDPVNVVTWRPYVNDLDSSAYFTLRGDGQTLGEWDPNSSPAKYNKGGRSLPGFQRVLGITDAAAAQRYEVHVAALRNPAGQFVQPTEAAMLAAAAVMQPATAGGAVREFSATSPAAVGAGSAYPLTVPVYAAADPALLDSDVRADYAEFIRFAATDGQTAGVALGELPAGYAPLPAGWVDQARAAADQLETGVSPSPSPSPSSGDVPFPSGSGSGGSSTPVDTEQPDAEGDPAPALSSVTTPVDPEAAVGGALPVSLLAGLGAALVSGILSRRKAIRPWVAR
;
A
#
# COMPACT_ATOMS: atom_id res chain seq x y z
N MET A 1 41.64 -42.59 31.99
CA MET A 1 42.99 -42.50 31.39
C MET A 1 43.29 -41.04 31.11
N SER A 2 43.93 -40.37 32.08
CA SER A 2 44.83 -39.23 31.85
C SER A 2 46.25 -39.80 31.58
N PRO A 3 47.32 -39.04 31.24
CA PRO A 3 47.50 -37.59 31.44
C PRO A 3 48.38 -36.81 30.41
N GLU A 4 48.55 -35.50 30.71
CA GLU A 4 49.74 -34.65 30.49
C GLU A 4 50.13 -34.22 29.04
N SER A 5 50.63 -33.02 28.73
CA SER A 5 51.08 -31.81 29.46
C SER A 5 51.45 -30.77 28.37
N SER A 6 50.86 -29.59 28.26
CA SER A 6 51.20 -28.31 28.93
C SER A 6 52.62 -27.74 28.70
N ARG A 7 52.62 -26.53 28.09
CA ARG A 7 53.49 -25.34 28.34
C ARG A 7 54.86 -25.25 27.68
N LEU A 8 55.03 -24.20 26.86
CA LEU A 8 56.02 -23.16 27.11
C LEU A 8 55.53 -21.79 26.61
N ARG A 9 55.69 -20.80 27.48
CA ARG A 9 55.29 -19.39 27.38
C ARG A 9 56.34 -18.57 26.63
N ALA A 10 55.86 -17.51 25.98
CA ALA A 10 56.42 -16.16 25.92
C ALA A 10 57.73 -15.91 25.15
N ARG A 11 57.62 -15.15 24.05
CA ARG A 11 58.16 -13.78 23.87
C ARG A 11 58.24 -13.45 22.39
N THR A 12 57.46 -12.45 21.94
CA THR A 12 57.86 -11.32 21.04
C THR A 12 56.65 -10.74 20.30
N THR A 13 55.78 -10.07 21.04
CA THR A 13 55.00 -8.93 20.54
C THR A 13 55.94 -7.72 20.56
N VAL A 14 56.31 -7.20 19.39
CA VAL A 14 56.66 -5.80 19.03
C VAL A 14 57.30 -5.88 17.63
N ARG A 15 56.48 -5.80 16.59
CA ARG A 15 56.78 -5.32 15.21
C ARG A 15 55.69 -5.78 14.23
N SER A 16 54.48 -5.26 14.39
CA SER A 16 53.45 -5.33 13.34
C SER A 16 52.34 -4.28 13.50
N GLY A 17 52.50 -3.30 14.41
CA GLY A 17 51.49 -2.26 14.68
C GLY A 17 51.69 -0.94 13.94
N VAL A 18 52.70 -0.77 13.08
CA VAL A 18 53.01 0.55 12.47
C VAL A 18 52.83 0.57 10.93
N ALA A 19 52.63 -0.58 10.28
CA ALA A 19 52.32 -0.61 8.83
C ALA A 19 50.81 -0.62 8.52
N GLY A 20 49.95 -0.99 9.48
CA GLY A 20 48.49 -1.04 9.28
C GLY A 20 47.77 0.31 9.47
N ALA A 21 48.34 1.23 10.26
CA ALA A 21 47.70 2.50 10.59
C ALA A 21 47.88 3.58 9.50
N ILE A 22 48.92 3.47 8.65
CA ILE A 22 49.19 4.49 7.62
C ILE A 22 48.37 4.25 6.33
N LEU A 23 47.96 3.00 6.04
CA LEU A 23 47.05 2.71 4.92
C LEU A 23 45.56 2.91 5.27
N ALA A 24 45.18 2.83 6.55
CA ALA A 24 43.80 3.11 6.98
C ALA A 24 43.48 4.61 7.00
N VAL A 25 44.46 5.48 7.27
CA VAL A 25 44.25 6.94 7.29
C VAL A 25 44.29 7.55 5.88
N LEU A 26 45.04 6.97 4.94
CA LEU A 26 45.10 7.46 3.55
C LEU A 26 43.92 6.97 2.67
N THR A 27 43.24 5.89 3.06
CA THR A 27 42.00 5.45 2.38
C THR A 27 40.77 6.19 2.92
N TRP A 28 40.81 6.68 4.16
CA TRP A 28 39.69 7.42 4.77
C TRP A 28 39.66 8.92 4.39
N SER A 29 40.80 9.50 3.96
CA SER A 29 40.90 10.92 3.58
C SER A 29 40.72 11.20 2.07
N ALA A 30 40.67 10.16 1.22
CA ALA A 30 40.39 10.30 -0.20
C ALA A 30 38.89 10.23 -0.57
N LEU A 31 38.02 9.89 0.40
CA LEU A 31 36.57 9.79 0.23
C LEU A 31 35.78 11.03 0.68
N THR A 32 36.45 12.05 1.23
CA THR A 32 35.78 13.26 1.76
C THR A 32 35.84 14.48 0.82
N VAL A 33 36.39 14.36 -0.40
CA VAL A 33 36.54 15.50 -1.34
C VAL A 33 35.90 15.27 -2.71
N ALA A 34 35.35 14.09 -2.99
CA ALA A 34 34.53 13.85 -4.18
C ALA A 34 33.11 13.49 -3.72
N GLY A 35 32.17 14.40 -3.93
CA GLY A 35 30.73 14.19 -3.72
C GLY A 35 30.18 13.18 -4.73
N VAL A 36 30.58 11.92 -4.58
CA VAL A 36 29.97 10.78 -5.26
C VAL A 36 28.84 10.33 -4.37
N VAL A 37 27.63 10.79 -4.67
CA VAL A 37 26.39 10.17 -4.24
C VAL A 37 26.46 8.73 -4.77
N THR A 38 26.76 7.79 -3.89
CA THR A 38 26.51 6.38 -4.18
C THR A 38 25.00 6.20 -4.04
N PRO A 39 24.30 5.65 -5.04
CA PRO A 39 22.88 5.36 -4.87
C PRO A 39 22.74 4.45 -3.64
N PRO A 40 21.70 4.66 -2.82
CA PRO A 40 21.42 3.76 -1.70
C PRO A 40 21.41 2.33 -2.22
N SER A 41 22.09 1.44 -1.50
CA SER A 41 21.95 0.02 -1.72
C SER A 41 20.51 -0.32 -1.38
N GLU A 42 19.67 -0.45 -2.39
CA GLU A 42 18.36 -1.04 -2.23
C GLU A 42 18.57 -2.41 -1.57
N ALA A 43 17.80 -2.68 -0.51
CA ALA A 43 17.58 -4.05 -0.07
C ALA A 43 17.23 -4.86 -1.32
N ARG A 44 17.82 -6.05 -1.49
CA ARG A 44 17.58 -6.91 -2.66
C ARG A 44 16.09 -6.88 -3.03
N ALA A 45 15.75 -6.08 -4.02
CA ALA A 45 14.65 -6.40 -4.91
C ALA A 45 14.94 -7.82 -5.41
N ALA A 46 13.92 -8.56 -5.79
CA ALA A 46 14.10 -9.82 -6.48
C ALA A 46 14.72 -9.56 -7.88
N ASP A 47 16.00 -9.17 -7.95
CA ASP A 47 16.85 -9.18 -9.13
C ASP A 47 16.82 -10.54 -9.85
N GLY A 48 16.27 -11.59 -9.20
CA GLY A 48 16.11 -12.92 -9.78
C GLY A 48 14.98 -13.08 -10.80
N SER A 49 13.96 -12.20 -10.86
CA SER A 49 12.81 -12.39 -11.76
C SER A 49 12.49 -11.23 -12.72
N ALA A 50 13.28 -10.17 -12.72
CA ALA A 50 13.13 -9.09 -13.70
C ALA A 50 13.30 -9.63 -15.13
N VAL A 51 12.46 -9.18 -16.05
CA VAL A 51 12.49 -9.62 -17.46
C VAL A 51 12.49 -8.42 -18.39
N THR A 52 13.39 -8.44 -19.37
CA THR A 52 13.38 -7.50 -20.49
C THR A 52 12.93 -8.20 -21.77
N VAL A 53 11.96 -7.61 -22.47
CA VAL A 53 11.47 -8.06 -23.78
C VAL A 53 11.59 -6.94 -24.81
N THR A 54 11.81 -7.29 -26.07
CA THR A 54 11.90 -6.32 -27.16
C THR A 54 10.92 -6.61 -28.29
N ALA A 55 10.55 -5.58 -29.05
CA ALA A 55 9.73 -5.75 -30.25
C ALA A 55 10.38 -6.72 -31.25
N GLN A 56 11.70 -6.62 -31.44
CA GLN A 56 12.46 -7.49 -32.33
C GLN A 56 12.42 -8.98 -31.93
N GLN A 57 12.17 -9.27 -30.65
CA GLN A 57 12.09 -10.64 -30.14
C GLN A 57 10.69 -11.26 -30.28
N GLN A 58 9.63 -10.47 -30.04
CA GLN A 58 8.27 -11.00 -29.91
C GLN A 58 7.34 -10.65 -31.07
N ASP A 59 7.63 -9.61 -31.84
CA ASP A 59 6.80 -9.16 -32.96
C ASP A 59 7.43 -9.57 -34.30
N PRO A 60 6.85 -10.54 -35.03
CA PRO A 60 7.31 -10.93 -36.37
C PRO A 60 7.27 -9.77 -37.39
N ASP A 61 6.40 -8.79 -37.18
CA ASP A 61 6.18 -7.63 -38.02
C ASP A 61 6.79 -6.36 -37.40
N TYR A 62 7.80 -6.47 -36.53
CA TYR A 62 8.32 -5.34 -35.74
C TYR A 62 8.76 -4.11 -36.57
N LEU A 63 9.13 -4.29 -37.84
CA LEU A 63 9.47 -3.19 -38.74
C LEU A 63 8.26 -2.30 -39.11
N GLU A 64 7.06 -2.87 -39.05
CA GLU A 64 5.79 -2.17 -39.24
C GLU A 64 5.19 -1.69 -37.92
N ALA A 65 5.71 -2.16 -36.78
CA ALA A 65 5.24 -1.78 -35.47
C ALA A 65 5.42 -0.27 -35.22
N PRO A 66 4.60 0.34 -34.35
CA PRO A 66 4.78 1.73 -33.96
C PRO A 66 6.18 2.06 -33.44
N PHE A 67 6.81 1.11 -32.73
CA PHE A 67 8.12 1.25 -32.11
C PHE A 67 9.02 0.03 -32.40
N PRO A 68 9.73 -0.01 -33.54
CA PRO A 68 10.56 -1.16 -33.93
C PRO A 68 11.74 -1.46 -33.00
N ASN A 69 12.15 -0.47 -32.19
CA ASN A 69 13.27 -0.58 -31.24
C ASN A 69 12.80 -0.62 -29.78
N LEU A 70 11.51 -0.85 -29.53
CA LEU A 70 10.97 -0.88 -28.18
C LEU A 70 11.63 -1.99 -27.36
N SER A 71 12.14 -1.61 -26.19
CA SER A 71 12.66 -2.51 -25.15
C SER A 71 11.95 -2.18 -23.85
N VAL A 72 11.32 -3.17 -23.24
CA VAL A 72 10.52 -3.04 -22.02
C VAL A 72 11.11 -3.95 -20.95
N THR A 73 11.31 -3.40 -19.75
CA THR A 73 11.74 -4.14 -18.56
C THR A 73 10.63 -4.13 -17.53
N VAL A 74 10.38 -5.30 -16.92
CA VAL A 74 9.43 -5.49 -15.83
C VAL A 74 10.23 -5.87 -14.58
N SER A 75 10.06 -5.13 -13.48
CA SER A 75 10.87 -5.26 -12.25
C SER A 75 10.77 -6.65 -11.60
N GLN A 76 9.58 -7.27 -11.65
CA GLN A 76 9.31 -8.58 -11.05
C GLN A 76 8.30 -9.37 -11.89
N THR A 77 8.55 -10.68 -12.09
CA THR A 77 7.63 -11.56 -12.86
C THR A 77 7.22 -12.84 -12.14
N GLN A 78 7.79 -13.15 -10.97
CA GLN A 78 7.47 -14.34 -10.17
C GLN A 78 7.07 -13.95 -8.76
N ASP A 79 6.42 -14.89 -8.05
CA ASP A 79 5.97 -14.72 -6.67
C ASP A 79 5.11 -13.46 -6.45
N LEU A 80 4.38 -13.05 -7.49
CA LEU A 80 3.54 -11.87 -7.44
C LEU A 80 2.33 -12.10 -6.52
N VAL A 81 1.99 -11.06 -5.77
CA VAL A 81 0.73 -10.92 -5.05
C VAL A 81 -0.02 -9.71 -5.60
N GLN A 82 -1.02 -9.20 -4.89
CA GLN A 82 -1.55 -7.86 -5.20
C GLN A 82 -0.46 -6.84 -4.83
N GLN A 83 0.15 -6.19 -5.82
CA GLN A 83 1.30 -5.30 -5.63
C GLN A 83 1.48 -4.36 -6.83
N GLY A 84 2.39 -3.41 -6.71
CA GLY A 84 2.90 -2.62 -7.83
C GLY A 84 4.11 -3.32 -8.46
N ILE A 85 4.32 -3.12 -9.76
CA ILE A 85 5.59 -3.45 -10.43
C ILE A 85 5.98 -2.33 -11.40
N GLU A 86 7.26 -2.01 -11.47
CA GLU A 86 7.78 -1.02 -12.40
C GLU A 86 7.84 -1.65 -13.79
N VAL A 87 7.20 -0.97 -14.73
CA VAL A 87 7.34 -1.23 -16.16
C VAL A 87 8.06 -0.04 -16.76
N SER A 88 9.33 -0.22 -17.12
CA SER A 88 10.16 0.81 -17.75
C SER A 88 10.48 0.44 -19.19
N TRP A 89 10.67 1.44 -20.04
CA TRP A 89 10.94 1.21 -21.46
C TRP A 89 11.84 2.25 -22.10
N SER A 90 12.40 1.86 -23.24
CA SER A 90 13.16 2.72 -24.15
C SER A 90 12.87 2.37 -25.61
N GLY A 91 13.25 3.26 -26.53
CA GLY A 91 13.06 3.05 -27.97
C GLY A 91 11.67 3.41 -28.50
N ALA A 92 10.85 4.07 -27.68
CA ALA A 92 9.59 4.67 -28.08
C ALA A 92 9.79 6.06 -28.71
N SER A 93 8.70 6.69 -29.16
CA SER A 93 8.70 8.09 -29.62
C SER A 93 8.03 9.00 -28.60
N ALA A 94 8.39 10.29 -28.60
CA ALA A 94 7.78 11.30 -27.74
C ALA A 94 6.25 11.27 -27.83
N SER A 95 5.58 11.18 -26.68
CA SER A 95 4.13 11.02 -26.62
C SER A 95 3.36 12.32 -26.73
N VAL A 96 2.13 12.21 -27.22
CA VAL A 96 1.12 13.26 -27.13
C VAL A 96 -0.04 12.70 -26.30
N PRO A 97 -0.50 13.40 -25.26
CA PRO A 97 -1.58 12.92 -24.40
C PRO A 97 -2.92 12.83 -25.15
N PRO A 98 -3.88 12.06 -24.61
CA PRO A 98 -5.23 11.98 -25.16
C PRO A 98 -5.96 13.33 -25.13
N THR A 99 -6.93 13.47 -26.01
CA THR A 99 -7.88 14.60 -26.07
C THR A 99 -9.31 14.08 -26.00
N SER A 100 -10.30 14.97 -26.00
CA SER A 100 -11.71 14.60 -26.05
C SER A 100 -12.14 13.87 -27.35
N SER A 101 -11.24 13.67 -28.31
CA SER A 101 -11.52 13.03 -29.60
C SER A 101 -10.42 12.06 -30.08
N SER A 102 -9.42 11.76 -29.24
CA SER A 102 -8.28 10.89 -29.59
C SER A 102 -7.67 10.25 -28.34
N GLY A 103 -7.25 8.99 -28.45
CA GLY A 103 -6.51 8.26 -27.41
C GLY A 103 -5.07 8.74 -27.19
N GLY A 104 -4.63 9.77 -27.91
CA GLY A 104 -3.25 10.29 -27.86
C GLY A 104 -2.40 9.77 -29.01
N ARG A 105 -1.08 9.96 -28.94
CA ARG A 105 -0.12 9.49 -29.94
C ARG A 105 1.16 9.00 -29.30
N ASN A 106 1.74 7.95 -29.89
CA ASN A 106 3.01 7.37 -29.50
C ASN A 106 3.06 6.98 -28.01
N PHE A 107 2.25 6.04 -27.56
CA PHE A 107 2.17 5.64 -26.15
C PHE A 107 2.07 4.13 -26.00
N LEU A 108 2.20 3.63 -24.78
CA LEU A 108 1.94 2.22 -24.45
C LEU A 108 0.59 2.09 -23.73
N GLN A 109 -0.12 1.00 -24.00
CA GLN A 109 -1.22 0.53 -23.17
C GLN A 109 -0.76 -0.72 -22.44
N ILE A 110 -1.04 -0.81 -21.14
CA ILE A 110 -0.55 -1.91 -20.30
C ILE A 110 -1.72 -2.51 -19.53
N PHE A 111 -1.87 -3.83 -19.57
CA PHE A 111 -3.01 -4.53 -18.96
C PHE A 111 -2.72 -6.02 -18.75
N GLN A 112 -3.54 -6.69 -17.92
CA GLN A 112 -3.42 -8.13 -17.68
C GLN A 112 -4.37 -8.96 -18.55
N CYS A 113 -3.93 -10.16 -18.93
CA CYS A 113 -4.75 -11.20 -19.56
C CYS A 113 -4.49 -12.56 -18.88
N TRP A 114 -5.39 -13.52 -19.07
CA TRP A 114 -5.20 -14.87 -18.56
C TRP A 114 -5.26 -15.91 -19.69
N GLY A 115 -4.53 -17.01 -19.55
CA GLY A 115 -4.52 -18.06 -20.57
C GLY A 115 -3.75 -17.69 -21.84
N ASP A 116 -3.35 -18.72 -22.56
CA ASP A 116 -2.54 -18.60 -23.75
C ASP A 116 -3.43 -18.60 -25.00
N ASP A 117 -3.00 -17.94 -26.08
CA ASP A 117 -3.69 -17.95 -27.37
C ASP A 117 -3.79 -19.39 -27.89
N PRO A 118 -4.99 -19.89 -28.26
CA PRO A 118 -5.20 -21.25 -28.74
C PRO A 118 -4.35 -21.63 -29.97
N THR A 119 -3.92 -20.63 -30.73
CA THR A 119 -3.10 -20.78 -31.94
C THR A 119 -1.62 -20.53 -31.71
N ASN A 120 -1.24 -19.90 -30.59
CA ASN A 120 0.15 -19.60 -30.26
C ASN A 120 0.34 -19.44 -28.74
N ALA A 121 0.83 -20.49 -28.07
CA ALA A 121 1.02 -20.48 -26.63
C ALA A 121 2.08 -19.49 -26.08
N GLN A 122 2.82 -18.79 -26.96
CA GLN A 122 3.80 -17.76 -26.57
C GLN A 122 3.20 -16.37 -26.39
N ARG A 123 1.89 -16.20 -26.59
CA ARG A 123 1.17 -14.94 -26.40
C ARG A 123 -0.18 -15.18 -25.72
N PRO A 124 -0.76 -14.16 -25.06
CA PRO A 124 -2.09 -14.28 -24.47
C PRO A 124 -3.20 -14.30 -25.51
N ASP A 125 -4.34 -14.89 -25.14
CA ASP A 125 -5.59 -14.73 -25.88
C ASP A 125 -6.16 -13.31 -25.65
N ARG A 126 -6.31 -12.50 -26.70
CA ARG A 126 -6.88 -11.15 -26.56
C ARG A 126 -8.31 -11.12 -25.99
N THR A 127 -9.04 -12.22 -26.08
CA THR A 127 -10.41 -12.33 -25.54
C THR A 127 -10.43 -12.50 -24.02
N THR A 128 -9.29 -12.74 -23.37
CA THR A 128 -9.18 -12.90 -21.91
C THR A 128 -8.54 -11.69 -21.23
N CYS A 129 -8.19 -10.67 -22.01
CA CYS A 129 -7.56 -9.45 -21.52
C CYS A 129 -8.55 -8.53 -20.82
N GLN A 130 -8.20 -8.08 -19.63
CA GLN A 130 -8.91 -7.03 -18.92
C GLN A 130 -8.57 -5.67 -19.52
N TYR A 131 -9.27 -5.32 -20.59
CA TYR A 131 -9.04 -4.15 -21.43
C TYR A 131 -10.38 -3.56 -21.86
N GLY A 132 -10.44 -2.23 -22.03
CA GLY A 132 -11.64 -1.49 -22.38
C GLY A 132 -12.36 -0.88 -21.18
N GLY A 133 -11.92 -1.19 -19.96
CA GLY A 133 -12.59 -0.76 -18.73
C GLY A 133 -12.58 0.75 -18.52
N VAL A 134 -11.57 1.43 -19.08
CA VAL A 134 -11.47 2.90 -19.02
C VAL A 134 -12.47 3.57 -19.98
N ALA A 135 -12.93 2.86 -21.01
CA ALA A 135 -13.90 3.31 -22.00
C ALA A 135 -13.55 4.66 -22.66
N SER A 136 -12.25 4.95 -22.81
CA SER A 136 -11.75 6.14 -23.52
C SER A 136 -11.47 5.84 -24.98
N TYR A 137 -11.31 6.87 -25.82
CA TYR A 137 -10.92 6.68 -27.23
C TYR A 137 -9.67 5.81 -27.36
N GLY A 138 -9.75 4.79 -28.20
CA GLY A 138 -8.66 3.85 -28.40
C GLY A 138 -8.45 2.85 -27.25
N ALA A 139 -9.31 2.85 -26.23
CA ALA A 139 -9.28 1.96 -25.07
C ALA A 139 -10.69 1.41 -24.79
N THR A 140 -11.31 0.86 -25.83
CA THR A 140 -12.58 0.12 -25.79
C THR A 140 -12.38 -1.26 -26.42
N ARG A 141 -13.20 -2.25 -26.10
CA ARG A 141 -13.15 -3.60 -26.72
C ARG A 141 -13.84 -3.67 -28.08
N ASP A 142 -14.63 -2.66 -28.37
CA ASP A 142 -15.51 -2.58 -29.51
C ASP A 142 -15.42 -1.22 -30.21
N ALA A 143 -15.75 -1.22 -31.49
CA ALA A 143 -15.93 0.00 -32.26
C ALA A 143 -16.69 -0.30 -33.56
N THR A 144 -17.38 0.72 -34.06
CA THR A 144 -17.79 0.75 -35.46
C THR A 144 -16.55 0.94 -36.33
N ARG A 145 -16.38 0.05 -37.31
CA ARG A 145 -15.24 0.04 -38.23
C ARG A 145 -15.39 1.12 -39.28
N VAL A 146 -14.25 1.68 -39.66
CA VAL A 146 -14.13 2.77 -40.65
C VAL A 146 -14.14 2.28 -42.10
N TYR A 147 -14.19 0.96 -42.30
CA TYR A 147 -14.15 0.27 -43.59
C TYR A 147 -15.25 -0.80 -43.67
N GLU A 148 -15.43 -1.40 -44.85
CA GLU A 148 -16.47 -2.41 -45.09
C GLU A 148 -16.16 -3.74 -44.39
N TYR A 149 -17.18 -4.60 -44.22
CA TYR A 149 -17.04 -5.86 -43.48
C TYR A 149 -15.96 -6.78 -44.07
N GLU A 150 -15.87 -6.83 -45.40
CA GLU A 150 -14.90 -7.65 -46.14
C GLU A 150 -13.45 -7.15 -46.00
N GLU A 151 -13.26 -5.89 -45.59
CA GLU A 151 -11.94 -5.29 -45.35
C GLU A 151 -11.46 -5.50 -43.90
N ILE A 152 -12.31 -6.05 -43.03
CA ILE A 152 -11.93 -6.44 -41.67
C ILE A 152 -10.91 -7.60 -41.72
N PRO A 153 -9.76 -7.50 -41.01
CA PRO A 153 -8.80 -8.57 -40.90
C PRO A 153 -9.45 -9.90 -40.52
N GLU A 154 -9.00 -11.00 -41.13
CA GLU A 154 -9.58 -12.33 -40.92
C GLU A 154 -9.63 -12.73 -39.43
N GLN A 155 -8.66 -12.28 -38.64
CA GLN A 155 -8.57 -12.52 -37.20
C GLN A 155 -9.71 -11.83 -36.42
N ASP A 156 -10.18 -10.68 -36.91
CA ASP A 156 -11.27 -9.89 -36.32
C ASP A 156 -12.65 -10.34 -36.80
N GLN A 157 -12.78 -10.93 -38.00
CA GLN A 157 -14.06 -11.35 -38.57
C GLN A 157 -14.94 -12.26 -37.66
N PRO A 158 -14.38 -13.22 -36.89
CA PRO A 158 -15.15 -14.00 -35.91
C PRO A 158 -15.81 -13.15 -34.82
N TYR A 159 -15.36 -11.91 -34.64
CA TYR A 159 -15.80 -10.94 -33.65
C TYR A 159 -16.44 -9.71 -34.30
N SER A 160 -16.93 -9.85 -35.54
CA SER A 160 -17.55 -8.76 -36.29
C SER A 160 -18.96 -9.10 -36.75
N ALA A 161 -19.81 -8.09 -36.76
CA ALA A 161 -21.10 -8.08 -37.42
C ALA A 161 -21.04 -7.20 -38.68
N PRO A 162 -21.67 -7.63 -39.80
CA PRO A 162 -21.86 -6.76 -40.96
C PRO A 162 -22.75 -5.56 -40.60
N ARG A 163 -22.85 -4.58 -41.52
CA ARG A 163 -23.70 -3.40 -41.33
C ARG A 163 -25.13 -3.78 -40.95
N ALA A 164 -25.67 -3.15 -39.91
CA ALA A 164 -27.05 -3.34 -39.48
C ALA A 164 -28.05 -2.54 -40.33
N SER A 165 -27.62 -1.41 -40.91
CA SER A 165 -28.40 -0.58 -41.84
C SER A 165 -27.47 0.29 -42.68
N ASP A 166 -28.02 1.01 -43.67
CA ASP A 166 -27.27 1.96 -44.50
C ASP A 166 -26.64 3.13 -43.71
N PHE A 167 -27.09 3.35 -42.47
CA PHE A 167 -26.62 4.42 -41.59
C PHE A 167 -25.61 3.95 -40.54
N GLU A 168 -25.33 2.63 -40.46
CA GLU A 168 -24.41 2.04 -39.49
C GLU A 168 -23.27 1.29 -40.18
N GLY A 169 -22.05 1.46 -39.68
CA GLY A 169 -20.87 0.74 -40.16
C GLY A 169 -20.84 -0.73 -39.71
N ALA A 170 -19.95 -1.52 -40.30
CA ALA A 170 -19.64 -2.83 -39.75
C ALA A 170 -19.10 -2.66 -38.32
N TYR A 171 -19.38 -3.59 -37.42
CA TYR A 171 -19.09 -3.43 -36.00
C TYR A 171 -18.28 -4.61 -35.50
N THR A 172 -17.16 -4.34 -34.84
CA THR A 172 -16.30 -5.36 -34.23
C THR A 172 -16.34 -5.20 -32.71
N SER A 173 -16.48 -6.30 -31.99
CA SER A 173 -16.51 -6.35 -30.53
C SER A 173 -15.80 -7.60 -30.02
N ILE A 174 -14.62 -7.41 -29.41
CA ILE A 174 -13.84 -8.50 -28.84
C ILE A 174 -14.47 -8.90 -27.50
N PRO A 175 -15.00 -10.13 -27.34
CA PRO A 175 -15.65 -10.53 -26.09
C PRO A 175 -14.63 -10.62 -24.96
N PHE A 176 -15.07 -10.46 -23.71
CA PHE A 176 -14.28 -10.86 -22.55
C PHE A 176 -14.67 -12.26 -22.09
N ARG A 177 -13.69 -13.14 -21.91
CA ARG A 177 -13.85 -14.48 -21.35
C ARG A 177 -13.21 -14.50 -19.97
N GLY A 178 -13.99 -14.75 -18.94
CA GLY A 178 -13.50 -14.94 -17.58
C GLY A 178 -12.92 -16.34 -17.39
N ARG A 179 -11.95 -16.49 -16.47
CA ARG A 179 -11.38 -17.80 -16.11
C ARG A 179 -12.42 -18.76 -15.55
N ASP A 180 -13.48 -18.23 -14.95
CA ASP A 180 -14.67 -18.97 -14.51
C ASP A 180 -15.52 -19.55 -15.67
N GLY A 181 -15.15 -19.28 -16.92
CA GLY A 181 -15.84 -19.74 -18.13
C GLY A 181 -16.98 -18.83 -18.59
N GLY A 182 -17.30 -17.77 -17.86
CA GLY A 182 -18.31 -16.82 -18.30
C GLY A 182 -17.80 -15.92 -19.43
N VAL A 183 -18.73 -15.46 -20.28
CA VAL A 183 -18.40 -14.68 -21.48
C VAL A 183 -19.28 -13.44 -21.52
N VAL A 184 -18.65 -12.28 -21.71
CA VAL A 184 -19.32 -11.01 -22.01
C VAL A 184 -19.11 -10.70 -23.49
N SER A 185 -20.19 -10.71 -24.26
CA SER A 185 -20.15 -10.42 -25.70
C SER A 185 -21.38 -9.61 -26.12
N SER A 186 -21.16 -8.53 -26.86
CA SER A 186 -22.22 -7.75 -27.49
C SER A 186 -22.58 -8.25 -28.89
N LEU A 187 -22.15 -9.46 -29.27
CA LEU A 187 -22.49 -10.08 -30.55
C LEU A 187 -23.27 -11.38 -30.33
N THR A 188 -24.41 -11.47 -30.98
CA THR A 188 -25.24 -12.67 -31.00
C THR A 188 -25.24 -13.28 -32.39
N THR A 189 -25.30 -14.60 -32.48
CA THR A 189 -25.38 -15.32 -33.76
C THR A 189 -26.82 -15.78 -33.99
N GLY A 190 -27.46 -15.22 -35.01
CA GLY A 190 -28.84 -15.57 -35.39
C GLY A 190 -28.93 -16.87 -36.20
N ALA A 191 -30.18 -17.26 -36.51
CA ALA A 191 -30.46 -18.37 -37.41
C ALA A 191 -29.86 -18.07 -38.80
N GLY A 192 -28.93 -18.92 -39.27
CA GLY A 192 -28.18 -18.72 -40.51
C GLY A 192 -26.72 -18.26 -40.33
N GLY A 193 -26.24 -18.11 -39.09
CA GLY A 193 -24.82 -17.84 -38.80
C GLY A 193 -24.42 -16.37 -38.89
N VAL A 194 -25.36 -15.47 -39.19
CA VAL A 194 -25.14 -14.02 -39.25
C VAL A 194 -25.03 -13.48 -37.82
N ARG A 195 -23.99 -12.67 -37.57
CA ARG A 195 -23.80 -11.97 -36.29
C ARG A 195 -24.51 -10.62 -36.30
N THR A 196 -25.14 -10.29 -35.18
CA THR A 196 -25.80 -9.00 -34.95
C THR A 196 -25.35 -8.40 -33.63
N ARG A 197 -25.31 -7.07 -33.55
CA ARG A 197 -24.97 -6.35 -32.31
C ARG A 197 -26.16 -6.39 -31.34
N ASP A 198 -25.90 -6.86 -30.13
CA ASP A 198 -26.78 -6.69 -28.98
C ASP A 198 -26.38 -5.40 -28.25
N THR A 199 -27.24 -4.39 -28.33
CA THR A 199 -27.01 -3.07 -27.71
C THR A 199 -27.31 -3.04 -26.21
N THR A 200 -27.82 -4.14 -25.64
CA THR A 200 -28.10 -4.25 -24.20
C THR A 200 -26.87 -4.69 -23.40
N VAL A 201 -25.82 -5.16 -24.07
CA VAL A 201 -24.58 -5.63 -23.44
C VAL A 201 -23.47 -4.60 -23.65
N ASP A 202 -22.97 -4.07 -22.54
CA ASP A 202 -21.74 -3.27 -22.53
C ASP A 202 -20.54 -4.19 -22.24
N VAL A 203 -19.64 -4.32 -23.22
CA VAL A 203 -18.42 -5.13 -23.08
C VAL A 203 -17.31 -4.40 -22.30
N ASN A 204 -17.41 -3.07 -22.17
CA ASN A 204 -16.43 -2.21 -21.51
C ASN A 204 -16.77 -1.98 -20.02
N ASN A 205 -18.04 -2.08 -19.66
CA ASN A 205 -18.52 -2.01 -18.28
C ASN A 205 -19.36 -3.24 -17.94
N ASN A 206 -18.75 -4.20 -17.24
CA ASN A 206 -19.38 -5.49 -16.99
C ASN A 206 -19.03 -6.05 -15.60
N LYS A 207 -19.55 -7.24 -15.28
CA LYS A 207 -19.37 -7.87 -13.97
C LYS A 207 -17.92 -8.24 -13.60
N TYR A 208 -17.03 -8.34 -14.59
CA TYR A 208 -15.63 -8.70 -14.36
C TYR A 208 -14.75 -7.48 -14.16
N PHE A 209 -14.99 -6.41 -14.92
CA PHE A 209 -14.26 -5.16 -14.76
C PHE A 209 -15.08 -3.96 -15.24
N ASN A 210 -14.75 -2.80 -14.67
CA ASN A 210 -15.24 -1.49 -15.07
C ASN A 210 -14.14 -0.44 -14.80
N LEU A 211 -14.45 0.84 -15.01
CA LEU A 211 -13.53 1.96 -14.80
C LEU A 211 -12.86 1.96 -13.41
N ASN A 212 -13.55 1.50 -12.37
CA ASN A 212 -13.05 1.52 -11.00
C ASN A 212 -12.23 0.28 -10.64
N SER A 213 -12.54 -0.89 -11.22
CA SER A 213 -11.83 -2.14 -10.92
C SER A 213 -10.74 -2.50 -11.93
N THR A 214 -10.70 -1.85 -13.09
CA THR A 214 -9.68 -2.19 -14.09
C THR A 214 -8.27 -1.75 -13.70
N ASN A 215 -7.27 -2.61 -13.91
CA ASN A 215 -5.86 -2.22 -13.87
C ASN A 215 -5.30 -1.80 -15.23
N GLU A 216 -6.15 -1.73 -16.26
CA GLU A 216 -5.76 -1.19 -17.56
C GLU A 216 -5.19 0.23 -17.41
N VAL A 217 -3.95 0.39 -17.89
CA VAL A 217 -3.34 1.68 -18.17
C VAL A 217 -3.64 2.01 -19.62
N SER A 218 -4.65 2.84 -19.84
CA SER A 218 -5.11 3.23 -21.17
C SER A 218 -4.13 4.15 -21.90
N TRP A 219 -3.19 4.77 -21.18
CA TRP A 219 -2.13 5.61 -21.72
C TRP A 219 -0.91 5.66 -20.79
N ALA A 220 0.26 5.28 -21.31
CA ALA A 220 1.56 5.45 -20.67
C ALA A 220 2.53 6.13 -21.65
N GLY A 221 2.98 7.35 -21.31
CA GLY A 221 3.70 8.24 -22.21
C GLY A 221 5.22 8.19 -22.04
N SER A 222 5.94 8.43 -23.14
CA SER A 222 7.39 8.56 -23.22
C SER A 222 7.82 10.01 -23.34
N GLY A 223 8.94 10.34 -22.73
CA GLY A 223 9.65 11.61 -22.91
C GLY A 223 10.21 11.76 -24.33
N VAL A 224 10.84 12.92 -24.59
CA VAL A 224 11.46 13.21 -25.90
C VAL A 224 12.64 12.30 -26.25
N ASP A 225 13.24 11.67 -25.24
CA ASP A 225 14.31 10.68 -25.36
C ASP A 225 13.78 9.27 -25.66
N GLY A 226 12.46 9.10 -25.77
CA GLY A 226 11.81 7.82 -26.06
C GLY A 226 11.80 6.85 -24.90
N LYS A 227 12.03 7.34 -23.67
CA LYS A 227 11.96 6.56 -22.43
C LYS A 227 10.72 6.90 -21.60
N GLY A 228 10.32 5.97 -20.75
CA GLY A 228 9.32 6.20 -19.72
C GLY A 228 9.28 5.04 -18.74
N SER A 229 8.64 5.25 -17.60
CA SER A 229 8.35 4.21 -16.62
C SER A 229 7.00 4.50 -15.95
N ILE A 230 6.36 3.44 -15.46
CA ILE A 230 5.20 3.52 -14.57
C ILE A 230 5.28 2.40 -13.52
N SER A 231 4.69 2.64 -12.36
CA SER A 231 4.29 1.56 -11.45
C SER A 231 2.93 1.03 -11.91
N PHE A 232 2.87 -0.25 -12.26
CA PHE A 232 1.67 -0.93 -12.77
C PHE A 232 1.02 -1.76 -11.67
N GLU A 233 -0.31 -1.67 -11.56
CA GLU A 233 -1.11 -2.42 -10.60
C GLU A 233 -1.29 -3.89 -11.03
N ILE A 234 -0.70 -4.82 -10.28
CA ILE A 234 -0.93 -6.25 -10.44
C ILE A 234 -2.15 -6.69 -9.63
N GLN A 235 -3.10 -7.31 -10.32
CA GLN A 235 -4.31 -7.87 -9.72
C GLN A 235 -4.22 -9.39 -9.64
N THR A 236 -4.67 -9.93 -8.51
CA THR A 236 -4.93 -11.35 -8.31
C THR A 236 -6.41 -11.65 -8.50
N THR A 237 -6.79 -12.92 -8.37
CA THR A 237 -8.18 -13.40 -8.35
C THR A 237 -9.06 -12.64 -7.34
N MET A 238 -8.46 -12.10 -6.25
CA MET A 238 -9.19 -11.34 -5.24
C MET A 238 -9.69 -9.99 -5.75
N GLN A 239 -8.92 -9.31 -6.61
CA GLN A 239 -9.29 -8.01 -7.19
C GLN A 239 -9.96 -8.17 -8.55
N SER A 240 -9.54 -9.18 -9.32
CA SER A 240 -10.12 -9.53 -10.61
C SER A 240 -10.39 -11.03 -10.73
N PRO A 241 -11.57 -11.48 -10.27
CA PRO A 241 -12.01 -12.86 -10.44
C PRO A 241 -12.09 -13.28 -11.92
N GLY A 242 -12.29 -12.30 -12.83
CA GLY A 242 -12.31 -12.55 -14.27
C GLY A 242 -10.97 -13.03 -14.83
N LEU A 243 -9.85 -12.54 -14.30
CA LEU A 243 -8.51 -13.00 -14.68
C LEU A 243 -8.13 -14.31 -13.96
N GLY A 244 -8.50 -14.41 -12.68
CA GLY A 244 -8.16 -15.54 -11.81
C GLY A 244 -6.65 -15.78 -11.68
N CYS A 245 -5.85 -14.70 -11.73
CA CYS A 245 -4.41 -14.77 -11.48
C CYS A 245 -4.16 -15.17 -10.02
N GLY A 246 -3.25 -16.11 -9.78
CA GLY A 246 -2.96 -16.62 -8.44
C GLY A 246 -3.93 -17.68 -7.92
N ASP A 247 -5.00 -18.04 -8.64
CA ASP A 247 -5.85 -19.19 -8.26
C ASP A 247 -5.00 -20.44 -8.02
N ALA A 248 -5.25 -21.16 -6.93
CA ALA A 248 -4.51 -22.38 -6.61
C ALA A 248 -4.73 -23.44 -7.70
N VAL A 249 -3.65 -23.80 -8.40
CA VAL A 249 -3.62 -24.86 -9.42
C VAL A 249 -2.62 -25.94 -9.04
N GLU A 250 -3.01 -27.21 -9.21
CA GLU A 250 -2.11 -28.34 -8.98
C GLU A 250 -1.34 -28.66 -10.25
N LEU A 251 -0.03 -28.45 -10.22
CA LEU A 251 0.89 -28.75 -11.33
C LEU A 251 1.95 -29.71 -10.82
N GLY A 252 1.92 -30.96 -11.31
CA GLY A 252 2.91 -31.97 -10.93
C GLY A 252 2.89 -32.35 -9.44
N GLY A 253 1.74 -32.25 -8.78
CA GLY A 253 1.59 -32.54 -7.34
C GLY A 253 2.00 -31.39 -6.41
N VAL A 254 2.32 -30.21 -6.96
CA VAL A 254 2.62 -28.98 -6.20
C VAL A 254 1.52 -27.96 -6.46
N ILE A 255 1.02 -27.33 -5.40
CA ILE A 255 0.05 -26.22 -5.50
C ILE A 255 0.83 -24.95 -5.86
N GLN A 256 0.48 -24.32 -6.97
CA GLN A 256 1.04 -23.07 -7.45
C GLN A 256 -0.07 -22.07 -7.74
N GLY A 257 0.26 -20.77 -7.77
CA GLY A 257 -0.69 -19.75 -8.21
C GLY A 257 -0.82 -19.75 -9.74
N ALA A 258 -2.04 -19.63 -10.24
CA ALA A 258 -2.30 -19.54 -11.66
C ALA A 258 -1.57 -18.35 -12.29
N SER A 259 -0.78 -18.61 -13.31
CA SER A 259 -0.09 -17.58 -14.08
C SER A 259 -1.04 -16.73 -14.91
N CYS A 260 -0.61 -15.51 -15.22
CA CYS A 260 -1.25 -14.61 -16.16
C CYS A 260 -0.21 -14.00 -17.12
N TRP A 261 -0.66 -13.07 -17.95
CA TRP A 261 0.16 -12.30 -18.86
C TRP A 261 0.04 -10.81 -18.54
N LEU A 262 1.18 -10.13 -18.53
CA LEU A 262 1.25 -8.68 -18.63
C LEU A 262 1.44 -8.32 -20.11
N VAL A 263 0.51 -7.54 -20.67
CA VAL A 263 0.56 -7.11 -22.06
C VAL A 263 0.98 -5.65 -22.14
N ILE A 264 1.90 -5.37 -23.06
CA ILE A 264 2.38 -4.04 -23.41
C ILE A 264 2.09 -3.81 -24.88
N LEU A 265 1.08 -3.00 -25.15
CA LEU A 265 0.59 -2.72 -26.49
C LEU A 265 1.08 -1.35 -26.97
N PRO A 266 2.01 -1.29 -27.94
CA PRO A 266 2.44 -0.02 -28.50
C PRO A 266 1.36 0.59 -29.40
N ARG A 267 1.08 1.89 -29.21
CA ARG A 267 0.14 2.67 -30.02
C ARG A 267 0.87 3.81 -30.73
N GLY A 268 0.70 3.87 -32.05
CA GLY A 268 1.36 4.84 -32.92
C GLY A 268 0.65 6.19 -33.00
N ARG A 269 0.62 6.77 -34.21
CA ARG A 269 0.03 8.09 -34.46
C ARG A 269 -1.46 8.05 -34.79
N ALA A 270 -1.94 6.96 -35.35
CA ALA A 270 -3.33 6.76 -35.76
C ALA A 270 -3.61 5.27 -35.95
N ASP A 271 -4.89 4.89 -35.91
CA ASP A 271 -5.34 3.54 -36.28
C ASP A 271 -5.52 3.42 -37.80
N ASN A 272 -5.51 2.19 -38.32
CA ASN A 272 -5.70 1.97 -39.76
C ASN A 272 -7.06 2.53 -40.22
N GLY A 273 -7.05 3.28 -41.34
CA GLY A 273 -8.22 3.97 -41.87
C GLY A 273 -8.70 5.18 -41.05
N SER A 274 -7.94 5.60 -40.02
CA SER A 274 -8.26 6.77 -39.18
C SER A 274 -7.12 7.79 -39.16
N ALA A 275 -7.44 9.05 -38.87
CA ALA A 275 -6.44 10.10 -38.69
C ALA A 275 -5.93 10.22 -37.23
N ALA A 276 -6.54 9.48 -36.31
CA ALA A 276 -6.24 9.50 -34.88
C ALA A 276 -6.39 8.11 -34.27
N ILE A 277 -6.01 7.97 -33.00
CA ILE A 277 -6.25 6.75 -32.23
C ILE A 277 -7.69 6.79 -31.70
N ASN A 278 -8.57 6.01 -32.31
CA ASN A 278 -10.01 5.95 -32.00
C ASN A 278 -10.64 4.56 -32.19
N GLN A 279 -9.85 3.54 -32.53
CA GLN A 279 -10.26 2.13 -32.63
C GLN A 279 -9.63 1.32 -31.49
N SER A 280 -10.23 0.17 -31.16
CA SER A 280 -9.75 -0.72 -30.10
C SER A 280 -8.31 -1.17 -30.33
N GLY A 281 -7.49 -1.14 -29.27
CA GLY A 281 -6.16 -1.74 -29.30
C GLY A 281 -6.19 -3.27 -29.38
N LEU A 282 -7.31 -3.92 -29.08
CA LEU A 282 -7.47 -5.37 -29.24
C LEU A 282 -7.72 -5.79 -30.69
N PHE A 283 -8.03 -4.86 -31.60
CA PHE A 283 -8.19 -5.20 -33.01
C PHE A 283 -6.86 -5.61 -33.63
N TRP A 284 -6.92 -6.52 -34.59
CA TRP A 284 -5.74 -7.28 -35.03
C TRP A 284 -4.59 -6.39 -35.50
N GLU A 285 -4.93 -5.29 -36.17
CA GLU A 285 -3.98 -4.29 -36.70
C GLU A 285 -3.08 -3.69 -35.61
N SER A 286 -3.59 -3.52 -34.39
CA SER A 286 -2.80 -3.08 -33.23
C SER A 286 -2.27 -4.28 -32.45
N TRP A 287 -3.14 -5.25 -32.16
CA TRP A 287 -2.84 -6.41 -31.31
C TRP A 287 -1.65 -7.25 -31.81
N LYS A 288 -1.44 -7.33 -33.13
CA LYS A 288 -0.32 -8.10 -33.69
C LYS A 288 1.07 -7.63 -33.20
N HIS A 289 1.17 -6.37 -32.74
CA HIS A 289 2.38 -5.74 -32.23
C HIS A 289 2.51 -5.77 -30.70
N ALA A 290 1.60 -6.44 -30.00
CA ALA A 290 1.64 -6.52 -28.54
C ALA A 290 2.86 -7.33 -28.07
N LEU A 291 3.57 -6.79 -27.08
CA LEU A 291 4.55 -7.55 -26.30
C LEU A 291 3.85 -8.15 -25.09
N ALA A 292 4.26 -9.34 -24.68
CA ALA A 292 3.69 -10.01 -23.53
C ALA A 292 4.77 -10.65 -22.66
N VAL A 293 4.62 -10.49 -21.35
CA VAL A 293 5.46 -11.11 -20.33
C VAL A 293 4.60 -12.03 -19.49
N ARG A 294 5.01 -13.29 -19.39
CA ARG A 294 4.32 -14.26 -18.53
C ARG A 294 4.67 -13.95 -17.07
N ILE A 295 3.64 -13.85 -16.24
CA ILE A 295 3.76 -13.48 -14.83
C ILE A 295 3.20 -14.59 -13.92
N GLY A 296 3.98 -14.96 -12.91
CA GLY A 296 3.70 -16.01 -11.93
C GLY A 296 3.32 -15.43 -10.57
N PHE A 297 2.41 -16.11 -9.88
CA PHE A 297 1.80 -15.63 -8.63
C PHE A 297 2.03 -16.62 -7.49
N ALA A 298 2.14 -16.08 -6.27
CA ALA A 298 1.96 -16.88 -5.08
C ALA A 298 0.51 -17.45 -5.06
N PRO A 299 0.32 -18.71 -4.63
CA PRO A 299 -1.01 -19.33 -4.61
C PRO A 299 -1.92 -18.60 -3.60
N VAL A 300 -3.00 -18.02 -4.10
CA VAL A 300 -4.03 -17.40 -3.28
C VAL A 300 -4.76 -18.48 -2.48
N GLY A 301 -4.91 -18.24 -1.17
CA GLY A 301 -5.66 -19.15 -0.30
C GLY A 301 -4.90 -20.41 0.11
N ALA A 302 -3.57 -20.42 0.15
CA ALA A 302 -2.81 -21.48 0.81
C ALA A 302 -3.22 -21.57 2.30
N ARG A 303 -3.98 -22.60 2.66
CA ARG A 303 -4.64 -22.70 3.97
C ARG A 303 -3.77 -23.41 5.00
N CYS A 304 -3.93 -22.97 6.25
CA CYS A 304 -3.53 -23.72 7.42
C CYS A 304 -4.33 -25.05 7.51
N PRO A 305 -3.78 -26.08 8.19
CA PRO A 305 -4.49 -27.33 8.41
C PRO A 305 -5.84 -27.14 9.09
N VAL A 306 -6.85 -27.91 8.69
CA VAL A 306 -8.18 -27.87 9.33
C VAL A 306 -8.07 -28.45 10.76
N GLY A 307 -8.58 -27.71 11.75
CA GLY A 307 -8.64 -28.13 13.15
C GLY A 307 -7.48 -27.68 14.03
N ALA A 308 -6.57 -26.82 13.52
CA ALA A 308 -5.60 -26.11 14.34
C ALA A 308 -6.29 -25.11 15.28
N ALA A 309 -5.67 -24.80 16.42
CA ALA A 309 -6.19 -23.81 17.36
C ALA A 309 -6.21 -22.42 16.71
N GLU A 310 -7.26 -21.64 16.94
CA GLU A 310 -7.35 -20.26 16.44
C GLU A 310 -6.94 -19.28 17.54
N ARG A 311 -6.12 -18.30 17.15
CA ARG A 311 -5.59 -17.24 18.01
C ARG A 311 -5.75 -15.89 17.31
N GLN A 312 -6.04 -14.86 18.09
CA GLN A 312 -6.25 -13.52 17.54
C GLN A 312 -5.06 -12.61 17.87
N LEU A 313 -4.65 -11.84 16.89
CA LEU A 313 -3.76 -10.69 17.03
C LEU A 313 -4.61 -9.44 16.79
N ALA A 314 -4.43 -8.38 17.56
CA ALA A 314 -5.21 -7.16 17.41
C ALA A 314 -4.36 -5.90 17.54
N GLY A 315 -4.66 -4.86 16.76
CA GLY A 315 -4.00 -3.55 16.87
C GLY A 315 -3.28 -3.16 15.59
N SER A 316 -1.96 -3.03 15.68
CA SER A 316 -1.17 -2.23 14.75
C SER A 316 -1.23 -2.69 13.30
N GLU A 317 -1.74 -1.81 12.44
CA GLU A 317 -1.75 -2.02 10.99
C GLU A 317 -0.33 -2.21 10.42
N VAL A 318 0.67 -1.53 11.00
CA VAL A 318 2.06 -1.57 10.53
C VAL A 318 2.64 -2.98 10.53
N ALA A 319 2.15 -3.90 11.36
CA ALA A 319 2.60 -5.31 11.36
C ALA A 319 1.89 -6.20 10.33
N SER A 320 0.87 -5.70 9.63
CA SER A 320 -0.06 -6.53 8.85
C SER A 320 0.63 -7.33 7.74
N LEU A 321 1.51 -6.71 6.95
CA LEU A 321 2.18 -7.40 5.85
C LEU A 321 3.17 -8.47 6.36
N ALA A 322 3.89 -8.18 7.44
CA ALA A 322 4.77 -9.16 8.08
C ALA A 322 3.96 -10.36 8.63
N VAL A 323 2.87 -10.11 9.35
CA VAL A 323 2.00 -11.16 9.89
C VAL A 323 1.38 -12.01 8.78
N GLN A 324 0.92 -11.40 7.69
CA GLN A 324 0.39 -12.11 6.53
C GLN A 324 1.44 -13.02 5.88
N SER A 325 2.70 -12.61 5.85
CA SER A 325 3.82 -13.45 5.39
C SER A 325 4.08 -14.63 6.33
N TRP A 326 4.10 -14.39 7.65
CA TRP A 326 4.47 -15.40 8.65
C TRP A 326 3.40 -16.47 8.89
N GLN A 327 2.13 -16.08 8.91
CA GLN A 327 1.01 -16.94 9.30
C GLN A 327 1.00 -18.31 8.56
N PRO A 328 1.18 -18.38 7.22
CA PRO A 328 1.16 -19.66 6.51
C PRO A 328 2.30 -20.62 6.86
N VAL A 329 3.39 -20.13 7.45
CA VAL A 329 4.52 -20.96 7.91
C VAL A 329 4.25 -21.43 9.34
N VAL A 330 3.94 -20.50 10.25
CA VAL A 330 3.69 -20.81 11.67
C VAL A 330 2.57 -21.83 11.83
N CYS A 331 1.47 -21.68 11.10
CA CYS A 331 0.33 -22.59 11.26
C CYS A 331 0.52 -23.98 10.62
N LYS A 332 1.60 -24.20 9.85
CA LYS A 332 1.94 -25.51 9.28
C LYS A 332 2.91 -26.29 10.16
N GLU A 333 3.49 -25.66 11.18
CA GLU A 333 4.30 -26.36 12.16
C GLU A 333 3.44 -27.35 12.95
N SER A 334 4.08 -28.42 13.44
CA SER A 334 3.35 -29.49 14.13
C SER A 334 2.78 -28.98 15.45
N GLY A 335 1.46 -28.76 15.49
CA GLY A 335 0.78 -28.18 16.65
C GLY A 335 0.60 -26.67 16.58
N GLY A 336 1.06 -26.03 15.50
CA GLY A 336 0.98 -24.58 15.32
C GLY A 336 -0.46 -24.07 15.24
N ALA A 337 -0.70 -22.92 15.87
CA ALA A 337 -1.97 -22.22 15.83
C ALA A 337 -2.16 -21.41 14.54
N VAL A 338 -3.42 -21.14 14.19
CA VAL A 338 -3.82 -20.18 13.16
C VAL A 338 -3.98 -18.81 13.81
N PHE A 339 -3.16 -17.85 13.37
CA PHE A 339 -3.25 -16.46 13.83
C PHE A 339 -4.11 -15.64 12.88
N SER A 340 -5.15 -14.99 13.40
CA SER A 340 -5.96 -14.00 12.67
C SER A 340 -5.62 -12.61 13.17
N HIS A 341 -5.14 -11.74 12.28
CA HIS A 341 -4.83 -10.35 12.62
C HIS A 341 -6.02 -9.43 12.33
N LEU A 342 -6.46 -8.70 13.35
CA LEU A 342 -7.51 -7.68 13.27
C LEU A 342 -6.89 -6.31 13.50
N THR A 343 -6.90 -5.46 12.48
CA THR A 343 -6.43 -4.09 12.63
C THR A 343 -7.46 -3.26 13.40
N SER A 344 -7.00 -2.59 14.45
CA SER A 344 -7.82 -1.76 15.32
C SER A 344 -6.94 -0.71 16.00
N ALA A 345 -7.53 0.23 16.74
CA ALA A 345 -6.73 1.14 17.56
C ALA A 345 -5.84 0.36 18.53
N GLU A 346 -4.53 0.61 18.50
CA GLU A 346 -3.55 -0.12 19.31
C GLU A 346 -3.80 0.06 20.82
N SER A 347 -4.30 1.23 21.21
CA SER A 347 -4.73 1.50 22.59
C SER A 347 -5.91 0.64 23.05
N ASP A 348 -6.89 0.36 22.17
CA ASP A 348 -8.02 -0.50 22.51
C ASP A 348 -7.58 -1.97 22.58
N ALA A 349 -6.66 -2.38 21.71
CA ALA A 349 -6.03 -3.70 21.78
C ALA A 349 -5.23 -3.88 23.09
N LEU A 350 -4.45 -2.88 23.50
CA LEU A 350 -3.71 -2.88 24.77
C LEU A 350 -4.64 -2.93 25.97
N LEU A 351 -5.72 -2.13 25.97
CA LEU A 351 -6.71 -2.15 27.05
C LEU A 351 -7.35 -3.53 27.18
N SER A 352 -7.72 -4.15 26.05
CA SER A 352 -8.25 -5.52 26.03
C SER A 352 -7.24 -6.52 26.58
N ALA A 353 -5.98 -6.45 26.14
CA ALA A 353 -4.90 -7.33 26.58
C ALA A 353 -4.59 -7.20 28.09
N ALA A 354 -4.86 -6.03 28.69
CA ALA A 354 -4.64 -5.76 30.11
C ALA A 354 -5.84 -6.10 31.01
N THR A 355 -7.03 -6.32 30.45
CA THR A 355 -8.27 -6.40 31.25
C THR A 355 -9.13 -7.63 30.96
N THR A 356 -8.96 -8.27 29.80
CA THR A 356 -9.83 -9.36 29.34
C THR A 356 -9.12 -10.71 29.37
N ARG A 357 -9.77 -11.71 29.99
CA ARG A 357 -9.26 -13.09 29.99
C ARG A 357 -9.18 -13.64 28.57
N ASN A 358 -8.05 -14.23 28.20
CA ASN A 358 -7.77 -14.78 26.87
C ASN A 358 -7.99 -13.75 25.74
N ALA A 359 -7.65 -12.49 25.99
CA ALA A 359 -7.65 -11.47 24.95
C ALA A 359 -6.73 -11.82 23.76
N ALA A 360 -6.96 -11.15 22.64
CA ALA A 360 -6.03 -11.14 21.53
C ALA A 360 -4.64 -10.63 21.97
N LEU A 361 -3.57 -11.16 21.38
CA LEU A 361 -2.24 -10.60 21.55
C LEU A 361 -2.22 -9.20 20.91
N ALA A 362 -2.03 -8.17 21.73
CA ALA A 362 -2.04 -6.79 21.24
C ALA A 362 -0.76 -6.51 20.45
N LEU A 363 -0.88 -5.81 19.32
CA LEU A 363 0.22 -5.27 18.54
C LEU A 363 0.19 -3.75 18.67
N THR A 364 1.25 -3.15 19.22
CA THR A 364 1.31 -1.72 19.57
C THR A 364 2.66 -1.11 19.26
N SER A 365 2.75 0.20 19.04
CA SER A 365 4.02 0.94 19.01
C SER A 365 4.32 1.66 20.32
N TYR A 366 3.30 1.98 21.12
CA TYR A 366 3.43 2.70 22.39
C TYR A 366 3.04 1.80 23.58
N PRO A 367 3.57 2.04 24.80
CA PRO A 367 3.15 1.29 25.97
C PRO A 367 1.73 1.72 26.41
N SER A 368 1.04 0.84 27.14
CA SER A 368 -0.14 1.20 27.91
C SER A 368 0.21 2.26 28.95
N VAL A 369 -0.68 3.23 29.15
CA VAL A 369 -0.59 4.22 30.22
C VAL A 369 -1.37 3.80 31.47
N ASP A 370 -2.19 2.76 31.35
CA ASP A 370 -3.16 2.34 32.38
C ASP A 370 -2.77 1.02 33.07
N SER A 371 -1.75 0.31 32.57
CA SER A 371 -1.31 -0.98 33.12
C SER A 371 0.20 -1.22 32.94
N ASP A 372 0.83 -1.67 34.03
CA ASP A 372 2.22 -2.13 34.08
C ASP A 372 2.35 -3.67 34.02
N ASP A 373 1.22 -4.40 33.95
CA ASP A 373 1.18 -5.87 34.02
C ASP A 373 1.48 -6.55 32.66
N LEU A 374 1.47 -5.76 31.58
CA LEU A 374 1.72 -6.22 30.22
C LEU A 374 3.21 -6.56 30.01
N VAL A 375 3.46 -7.71 29.38
CA VAL A 375 4.77 -8.11 28.86
C VAL A 375 4.87 -7.68 27.40
N TYR A 376 5.94 -6.95 27.03
CA TYR A 376 6.15 -6.43 25.68
C TYR A 376 7.32 -7.09 24.95
N ALA A 377 7.07 -7.65 23.76
CA ALA A 377 8.05 -8.27 22.90
C ALA A 377 8.13 -7.53 21.55
N PRO A 378 9.28 -6.97 21.13
CA PRO A 378 9.39 -6.39 19.79
C PRO A 378 9.27 -7.49 18.74
N VAL A 379 8.43 -7.29 17.74
CA VAL A 379 8.16 -8.29 16.67
C VAL A 379 8.42 -7.73 15.27
N ALA A 380 8.30 -6.42 15.05
CA ALA A 380 8.59 -5.79 13.77
C ALA A 380 9.17 -4.37 13.93
N LEU A 381 9.86 -3.89 12.91
CA LEU A 381 10.35 -2.52 12.80
C LEU A 381 10.07 -2.01 11.38
N SER A 382 9.28 -0.95 11.27
CA SER A 382 8.98 -0.29 9.97
C SER A 382 8.93 1.23 10.19
N GLY A 383 8.35 1.98 9.25
CA GLY A 383 8.21 3.43 9.35
C GLY A 383 6.95 3.95 8.68
N ILE A 384 6.40 5.03 9.23
CA ILE A 384 5.31 5.77 8.58
C ILE A 384 5.92 6.67 7.50
N ALA A 385 5.37 6.62 6.30
CA ALA A 385 5.88 7.32 5.13
C ALA A 385 4.80 8.20 4.48
N ILE A 386 5.26 9.22 3.74
CA ILE A 386 4.39 10.01 2.87
C ILE A 386 4.64 9.57 1.44
N SER A 387 3.74 8.76 0.90
CA SER A 387 3.76 8.34 -0.50
C SER A 387 3.35 9.49 -1.41
N PHE A 388 3.86 9.52 -2.64
CA PHE A 388 3.42 10.47 -3.65
C PHE A 388 3.52 9.90 -5.07
N ALA A 389 2.61 10.37 -5.93
CA ALA A 389 2.60 10.17 -7.37
C ALA A 389 2.26 11.51 -8.01
N VAL A 390 3.29 12.25 -8.42
CA VAL A 390 3.14 13.61 -8.96
C VAL A 390 3.92 13.73 -10.27
N ASP A 391 3.19 13.92 -11.35
CA ASP A 391 3.77 14.03 -12.69
C ASP A 391 4.05 15.47 -13.09
N ARG A 392 5.16 15.68 -13.80
CA ARG A 392 5.55 16.99 -14.34
C ARG A 392 4.48 17.54 -15.29
N ASN A 393 4.05 18.77 -15.03
CA ASN A 393 3.16 19.54 -15.88
C ASN A 393 3.72 20.96 -16.05
N PRO A 394 4.76 21.15 -16.89
CA PRO A 394 5.41 22.43 -17.07
C PRO A 394 4.42 23.53 -17.48
N SER A 395 4.59 24.71 -16.90
CA SER A 395 3.71 25.85 -17.13
C SER A 395 3.83 26.35 -18.56
N PRO A 396 2.72 26.45 -19.32
CA PRO A 396 2.74 27.10 -20.63
C PRO A 396 2.87 28.64 -20.53
N PHE A 397 2.81 29.20 -19.32
CA PHE A 397 2.84 30.64 -19.06
C PHE A 397 4.22 31.15 -18.64
N LEU A 398 5.21 30.28 -18.51
CA LEU A 398 6.57 30.62 -18.10
C LEU A 398 7.57 30.29 -19.23
N GLU A 399 8.66 31.04 -19.28
CA GLU A 399 9.84 30.62 -20.04
C GLU A 399 10.51 29.47 -19.29
N LEU A 400 10.55 28.29 -19.93
CA LEU A 400 11.06 27.07 -19.32
C LEU A 400 12.58 26.94 -19.54
N PRO A 401 13.36 26.67 -18.49
CA PRO A 401 14.75 26.21 -18.64
C PRO A 401 14.87 24.96 -19.52
N ASP A 402 16.03 24.80 -20.15
CA ASP A 402 16.34 23.65 -21.00
C ASP A 402 16.12 22.33 -20.25
N GLY A 403 15.42 21.40 -20.90
CA GLY A 403 15.13 20.07 -20.34
C GLY A 403 13.81 19.96 -19.57
N TYR A 404 13.26 21.03 -18.99
CA TYR A 404 12.00 20.92 -18.22
C TYR A 404 10.79 20.60 -19.11
N GLY A 405 10.75 21.17 -20.32
CA GLY A 405 9.74 20.80 -21.32
C GLY A 405 9.87 19.35 -21.81
N ALA A 406 11.10 18.82 -21.84
CA ALA A 406 11.39 17.45 -22.27
C ALA A 406 10.95 16.40 -21.26
N ALA A 407 10.97 16.74 -19.96
CA ALA A 407 10.53 15.89 -18.85
C ALA A 407 9.02 15.97 -18.58
N ALA A 408 8.25 16.74 -19.36
CA ALA A 408 6.81 16.82 -19.20
C ALA A 408 6.17 15.42 -19.18
N ARG A 409 5.19 15.21 -18.30
CA ARG A 409 4.46 13.93 -18.10
C ARG A 409 5.29 12.81 -17.48
N GLN A 410 6.54 13.04 -17.09
CA GLN A 410 7.32 12.07 -16.31
C GLN A 410 7.14 12.31 -14.80
N PRO A 411 7.18 11.27 -13.97
CA PRO A 411 6.98 11.38 -12.51
C PRO A 411 8.13 12.12 -11.84
N PHE A 412 7.83 12.99 -10.88
CA PHE A 412 8.84 13.41 -9.91
C PHE A 412 9.22 12.20 -9.04
N GLU A 413 10.52 12.02 -8.80
CA GLU A 413 11.05 10.90 -8.01
C GLU A 413 11.54 11.35 -6.62
N GLU A 414 11.72 12.67 -6.43
CA GLU A 414 12.19 13.26 -5.18
C GLU A 414 11.21 14.31 -4.65
N LEU A 415 10.89 14.19 -3.37
CA LEU A 415 10.08 15.14 -2.63
C LEU A 415 10.60 15.23 -1.18
N LYS A 416 10.81 16.45 -0.68
CA LYS A 416 11.33 16.74 0.66
C LYS A 416 10.28 17.47 1.48
N LEU A 417 10.02 16.98 2.71
CA LEU A 417 9.07 17.58 3.65
C LEU A 417 9.72 17.88 5.00
N THR A 418 9.39 19.05 5.55
CA THR A 418 9.64 19.40 6.95
C THR A 418 8.44 19.01 7.81
N PRO A 419 8.61 18.92 9.15
CA PRO A 419 7.49 18.82 10.09
C PRO A 419 6.41 19.89 9.85
N ARG A 420 6.81 21.14 9.54
CA ARG A 420 5.88 22.24 9.27
C ARG A 420 5.12 22.07 7.95
N LEU A 421 5.77 21.61 6.87
CA LEU A 421 5.07 21.29 5.62
C LEU A 421 4.07 20.15 5.80
N LEU A 422 4.41 19.12 6.59
CA LEU A 422 3.47 18.06 6.92
C LEU A 422 2.29 18.60 7.75
N ALA A 423 2.54 19.47 8.74
CA ALA A 423 1.48 20.13 9.49
C ALA A 423 0.51 20.89 8.55
N LYS A 424 1.02 21.69 7.62
CA LYS A 424 0.22 22.45 6.65
C LYS A 424 -0.69 21.55 5.79
N LEU A 425 -0.21 20.37 5.38
CA LEU A 425 -0.97 19.37 4.63
C LEU A 425 -2.10 18.73 5.48
N LEU A 426 -1.90 18.55 6.79
CA LEU A 426 -2.86 17.86 7.66
C LEU A 426 -3.91 18.78 8.30
N THR A 427 -3.75 20.10 8.20
CA THR A 427 -4.60 21.07 8.92
C THR A 427 -5.50 21.89 8.01
N ASN A 428 -5.74 21.46 6.76
CA ASN A 428 -6.50 22.24 5.78
C ASN A 428 -6.06 23.71 5.66
N SER A 429 -4.78 24.00 5.83
CA SER A 429 -4.25 25.37 5.78
C SER A 429 -4.02 25.84 4.35
N TYR A 430 -3.75 24.90 3.44
CA TYR A 430 -3.81 25.13 2.01
C TYR A 430 -5.27 25.24 1.56
N TRP A 431 -5.66 26.37 0.97
CA TRP A 431 -7.08 26.59 0.67
C TRP A 431 -7.64 25.63 -0.39
N GLY A 432 -6.80 25.02 -1.23
CA GLY A 432 -7.22 24.00 -2.21
C GLY A 432 -7.70 22.70 -1.56
N SER A 433 -7.44 22.49 -0.27
CA SER A 433 -7.94 21.35 0.50
C SER A 433 -9.38 21.53 0.99
N LEU A 434 -9.99 22.69 0.73
CA LEU A 434 -11.36 23.04 1.10
C LEU A 434 -12.27 23.12 -0.14
N PRO A 435 -13.60 22.98 0.02
CA PRO A 435 -14.55 23.12 -1.08
C PRO A 435 -14.38 24.48 -1.81
N PRO A 436 -14.36 24.52 -3.17
CA PRO A 436 -14.07 25.76 -3.93
C PRO A 436 -15.01 26.94 -3.68
N GLU A 437 -16.29 26.68 -3.36
CA GLU A 437 -17.34 27.69 -3.17
C GLU A 437 -17.47 28.16 -1.70
N LEU A 438 -16.58 27.70 -0.83
CA LEU A 438 -16.60 28.01 0.60
C LEU A 438 -16.21 29.48 0.87
N ASP A 439 -16.93 30.12 1.80
CA ASP A 439 -16.45 31.35 2.41
C ASP A 439 -15.25 31.05 3.32
N ARG A 440 -14.06 31.33 2.80
CA ARG A 440 -12.79 31.10 3.47
C ARG A 440 -12.25 32.35 4.18
N SER A 441 -13.09 33.33 4.55
CA SER A 441 -12.61 34.57 5.19
C SER A 441 -11.89 34.36 6.53
N TYR A 442 -12.03 33.17 7.13
CA TYR A 442 -11.32 32.77 8.35
C TYR A 442 -9.90 32.24 8.07
N LEU A 443 -9.59 31.91 6.81
CA LEU A 443 -8.22 31.63 6.37
C LEU A 443 -7.54 32.93 5.94
N ASP A 444 -6.22 32.98 6.14
CA ASP A 444 -5.42 34.08 5.62
C ASP A 444 -5.47 34.07 4.07
N PRO A 445 -5.81 35.19 3.41
CA PRO A 445 -5.91 35.26 1.95
C PRO A 445 -4.57 35.01 1.24
N ASP A 446 -3.43 35.18 1.92
CA ASP A 446 -2.09 34.93 1.39
C ASP A 446 -1.66 33.45 1.54
N ASN A 447 -2.45 32.61 2.23
CA ASN A 447 -2.18 31.18 2.27
C ASN A 447 -2.16 30.61 0.82
N PRO A 448 -1.16 29.79 0.47
CA PRO A 448 -1.06 29.21 -0.87
C PRO A 448 -2.17 28.18 -1.13
N GLU A 449 -2.44 27.94 -2.42
CA GLU A 449 -3.45 26.97 -2.86
C GLU A 449 -3.14 25.55 -2.42
N ASN A 450 -1.88 25.16 -2.55
CA ASN A 450 -1.40 23.82 -2.31
C ASN A 450 0.11 23.84 -2.07
N ILE A 451 0.69 22.70 -1.70
CA ILE A 451 2.11 22.60 -1.33
C ILE A 451 3.05 23.02 -2.46
N THR A 452 2.67 22.82 -3.73
CA THR A 452 3.53 23.16 -4.88
C THR A 452 3.67 24.67 -5.11
N LYS A 453 2.86 25.47 -4.42
CA LYS A 453 2.93 26.95 -4.40
C LYS A 453 3.47 27.48 -3.07
N ASP A 454 3.78 26.61 -2.12
CA ASP A 454 4.37 26.98 -0.84
C ASP A 454 5.84 27.36 -1.02
N LYS A 455 6.22 28.55 -0.54
CA LYS A 455 7.59 29.07 -0.68
C LYS A 455 8.61 28.26 0.13
N GLU A 456 8.22 27.67 1.27
CA GLU A 456 9.07 26.75 2.01
C GLU A 456 9.33 25.48 1.20
N PHE A 457 8.27 24.90 0.61
CA PHE A 457 8.41 23.70 -0.23
C PHE A 457 9.33 23.96 -1.42
N LEU A 458 9.11 25.07 -2.13
CA LEU A 458 9.90 25.46 -3.30
C LEU A 458 11.37 25.77 -2.95
N ALA A 459 11.66 26.24 -1.74
CA ALA A 459 13.02 26.50 -1.29
C ALA A 459 13.80 25.20 -0.95
N LEU A 460 13.10 24.11 -0.63
CA LEU A 460 13.70 22.84 -0.20
C LEU A 460 13.84 21.82 -1.33
N ASN A 461 12.93 21.89 -2.30
CA ASN A 461 12.83 20.93 -3.40
C ASN A 461 13.53 21.44 -4.67
N SER A 462 13.58 20.60 -5.71
CA SER A 462 14.12 21.00 -7.02
C SER A 462 13.50 22.32 -7.51
N ALA A 463 14.31 23.22 -8.05
CA ALA A 463 13.84 24.47 -8.63
C ALA A 463 12.80 24.25 -9.76
N GLU A 464 12.79 23.05 -10.37
CA GLU A 464 11.81 22.64 -11.37
C GLU A 464 10.36 22.75 -10.88
N TRP A 465 10.09 22.53 -9.59
CA TRP A 465 8.73 22.60 -9.02
C TRP A 465 8.08 23.96 -9.25
N ALA A 466 8.85 25.05 -9.23
CA ALA A 466 8.36 26.41 -9.45
C ALA A 466 7.85 26.63 -10.89
N TYR A 467 8.27 25.80 -11.84
CA TYR A 467 7.88 25.87 -13.25
C TYR A 467 6.68 24.99 -13.58
N GLN A 468 6.05 24.34 -12.59
CA GLN A 468 4.92 23.44 -12.81
C GLN A 468 3.57 24.13 -12.54
N VAL A 469 2.53 23.67 -13.23
CA VAL A 469 1.12 24.00 -12.93
C VAL A 469 0.43 22.74 -12.41
N LEU A 470 0.48 22.57 -11.10
CA LEU A 470 -0.09 21.42 -10.39
C LEU A 470 -1.26 21.90 -9.54
N VAL A 471 -2.46 21.79 -10.10
CA VAL A 471 -3.71 22.18 -9.46
C VAL A 471 -4.52 20.91 -9.22
N ALA A 472 -4.60 20.48 -7.97
CA ALA A 472 -5.48 19.42 -7.52
C ALA A 472 -5.61 19.52 -6.00
N PRO A 473 -6.76 19.19 -5.42
CA PRO A 473 -6.89 19.19 -3.97
C PRO A 473 -6.02 18.10 -3.32
N SER A 474 -5.71 17.02 -4.03
CA SER A 474 -4.81 15.93 -3.60
C SER A 474 -3.31 16.27 -3.58
N VAL A 475 -2.95 17.53 -3.87
CA VAL A 475 -1.64 18.13 -3.52
C VAL A 475 -1.78 19.30 -2.52
N ALA A 476 -2.99 19.62 -2.10
CA ALA A 476 -3.30 20.57 -1.03
C ALA A 476 -3.49 19.85 0.32
N ASP A 477 -3.71 18.55 0.31
CA ASP A 477 -3.69 17.67 1.47
C ASP A 477 -2.95 16.36 1.15
N VAL A 478 -3.08 15.38 2.05
CA VAL A 478 -2.68 13.99 1.83
C VAL A 478 -3.89 13.09 2.03
N LEU A 479 -3.91 11.93 1.38
CA LEU A 479 -4.80 10.84 1.76
C LEU A 479 -4.47 10.42 3.20
N MET A 480 -5.49 10.42 4.06
CA MET A 480 -5.36 10.16 5.49
C MET A 480 -6.20 8.93 5.85
N PRO A 481 -5.65 7.93 6.55
CA PRO A 481 -6.44 6.84 7.11
C PRO A 481 -7.48 7.34 8.11
N GLN A 482 -8.63 6.68 8.16
CA GLN A 482 -9.67 6.91 9.15
C GLN A 482 -9.33 6.20 10.47
N GLY A 483 -9.79 6.76 11.59
CA GLY A 483 -9.76 6.08 12.88
C GLY A 483 -8.54 6.42 13.73
N ARG A 484 -8.44 5.74 14.88
CA ARG A 484 -7.35 5.91 15.84
C ARG A 484 -6.21 4.95 15.49
N SER A 485 -4.98 5.43 15.52
CA SER A 485 -3.76 4.66 15.27
C SER A 485 -2.54 5.26 15.96
N ASP A 486 -1.61 4.39 16.34
CA ASP A 486 -0.28 4.80 16.78
C ASP A 486 0.51 5.49 15.65
N ALA A 487 0.23 5.15 14.39
CA ALA A 487 0.78 5.85 13.22
C ALA A 487 0.44 7.35 13.24
N ALA A 488 -0.82 7.70 13.50
CA ALA A 488 -1.23 9.09 13.63
C ALA A 488 -0.55 9.77 14.83
N ARG A 489 -0.43 9.07 15.97
CA ARG A 489 0.30 9.56 17.14
C ARG A 489 1.77 9.85 16.82
N ALA A 490 2.44 8.97 16.08
CA ALA A 490 3.82 9.17 15.65
C ALA A 490 3.97 10.40 14.74
N VAL A 491 3.08 10.57 13.76
CA VAL A 491 3.07 11.73 12.86
C VAL A 491 2.87 13.04 13.62
N TRP A 492 1.88 13.12 14.50
CA TRP A 492 1.66 14.35 15.29
C TRP A 492 2.80 14.62 16.28
N THR A 493 3.40 13.57 16.85
CA THR A 493 4.56 13.72 17.75
C THR A 493 5.76 14.27 16.99
N TYR A 494 6.01 13.77 15.78
CA TYR A 494 7.04 14.30 14.89
C TYR A 494 6.82 15.78 14.57
N ILE A 495 5.59 16.16 14.21
CA ILE A 495 5.21 17.56 13.97
C ILE A 495 5.48 18.43 15.20
N MET A 496 4.95 18.04 16.36
CA MET A 496 5.04 18.85 17.59
C MET A 496 6.44 18.87 18.20
N SER A 497 7.33 17.95 17.82
CA SER A 497 8.72 17.92 18.26
C SER A 497 9.60 18.99 17.59
N ASP A 498 9.16 19.53 16.46
CA ASP A 498 9.84 20.59 15.73
C ASP A 498 9.35 21.97 16.19
N PRO A 499 10.22 22.85 16.71
CA PRO A 499 9.81 24.15 17.24
C PRO A 499 9.13 25.05 16.20
N GLU A 500 9.53 24.96 14.92
CA GLU A 500 8.95 25.80 13.87
C GLU A 500 7.53 25.35 13.50
N ALA A 501 7.30 24.04 13.44
CA ALA A 501 5.99 23.45 13.22
C ALA A 501 5.05 23.65 14.42
N ALA A 502 5.55 23.49 15.65
CA ALA A 502 4.77 23.75 16.86
C ALA A 502 4.35 25.23 16.95
N ALA A 503 5.22 26.17 16.58
CA ALA A 503 4.88 27.60 16.51
C ALA A 503 3.81 27.89 15.45
N PHE A 504 3.91 27.26 14.28
CA PHE A 504 2.89 27.33 13.23
C PHE A 504 1.54 26.78 13.72
N MET A 505 1.53 25.61 14.35
CA MET A 505 0.33 25.01 14.95
C MET A 505 -0.29 25.89 16.05
N ALA A 506 0.52 26.66 16.78
CA ALA A 506 0.05 27.68 17.71
C ALA A 506 -0.48 28.96 17.02
N GLY A 507 -0.64 28.94 15.69
CA GLY A 507 -1.13 30.04 14.87
C GLY A 507 -0.17 31.21 14.71
N GLN A 508 1.14 30.97 14.83
CA GLN A 508 2.13 31.97 14.40
C GLN A 508 2.34 31.84 12.89
N PRO A 509 2.46 32.95 12.13
CA PRO A 509 2.81 32.87 10.72
C PRO A 509 4.19 32.23 10.56
N ASP A 510 4.34 31.41 9.52
CA ASP A 510 5.65 30.95 9.10
C ASP A 510 6.49 32.11 8.52
N PRO A 511 7.79 31.93 8.22
CA PRO A 511 8.62 32.99 7.64
C PRO A 511 8.13 33.56 6.30
N ASN A 512 7.19 32.88 5.64
CA ASN A 512 6.59 33.28 4.37
C ASN A 512 5.20 33.92 4.52
N GLY A 513 4.69 34.03 5.76
CA GLY A 513 3.40 34.63 6.09
C GLY A 513 2.24 33.64 6.22
N MET A 514 2.44 32.35 5.93
CA MET A 514 1.35 31.37 5.99
C MET A 514 0.96 31.09 7.45
N VAL A 515 -0.33 31.09 7.74
CA VAL A 515 -0.89 30.80 9.07
C VAL A 515 -1.69 29.49 9.03
N VAL A 516 -1.67 28.74 10.13
CA VAL A 516 -2.49 27.53 10.28
C VAL A 516 -3.98 27.89 10.17
N ASN A 517 -4.76 27.00 9.58
CA ASN A 517 -6.21 27.06 9.69
C ASN A 517 -6.61 27.16 11.18
N PRO A 518 -7.39 28.18 11.58
CA PRO A 518 -7.63 28.49 12.99
C PRO A 518 -8.34 27.36 13.75
N TRP A 519 -9.10 26.49 13.07
CA TRP A 519 -9.74 25.31 13.71
C TRP A 519 -8.74 24.26 14.18
N TYR A 520 -7.50 24.30 13.67
CA TYR A 520 -6.39 23.45 14.08
C TYR A 520 -5.40 24.18 15.00
N ALA A 521 -5.68 25.43 15.40
CA ALA A 521 -4.79 26.17 16.26
C ALA A 521 -4.70 25.53 17.65
N THR A 522 -3.48 25.26 18.11
CA THR A 522 -3.18 24.75 19.47
C THR A 522 -3.20 25.86 20.53
N ASP A 523 -3.35 27.11 20.10
CA ASP A 523 -3.65 28.25 20.96
C ASP A 523 -5.17 28.45 21.01
N ALA A 524 -5.76 28.22 22.18
CA ALA A 524 -7.21 28.37 22.40
C ALA A 524 -7.73 29.78 22.06
N ALA A 525 -6.89 30.82 22.18
CA ALA A 525 -7.28 32.19 21.86
C ALA A 525 -7.41 32.43 20.35
N LYS A 526 -6.79 31.57 19.52
CA LYS A 526 -6.85 31.62 18.05
C LYS A 526 -7.81 30.60 17.47
N ASN A 527 -8.19 29.58 18.25
CA ASN A 527 -9.17 28.60 17.83
C ASN A 527 -10.60 29.16 18.00
N PRO A 528 -11.44 29.20 16.96
CA PRO A 528 -12.77 29.79 17.06
C PRO A 528 -13.72 29.05 18.02
N THR A 529 -13.41 27.79 18.37
CA THR A 529 -14.14 27.04 19.41
C THR A 529 -13.85 27.53 20.83
N GLY A 530 -12.82 28.36 21.02
CA GLY A 530 -12.28 28.72 22.34
C GLY A 530 -11.53 27.58 23.04
N THR A 531 -11.33 26.45 22.36
CA THR A 531 -10.59 25.27 22.85
C THR A 531 -9.38 25.02 21.97
N ALA A 532 -8.22 24.82 22.57
CA ALA A 532 -7.00 24.49 21.83
C ALA A 532 -7.17 23.14 21.10
N PHE A 533 -6.71 23.07 19.85
CA PHE A 533 -6.50 21.79 19.18
C PHE A 533 -5.46 20.97 19.96
N SER A 534 -5.83 19.75 20.35
CA SER A 534 -4.93 18.87 21.10
C SER A 534 -4.04 18.08 20.14
N ALA A 535 -2.73 18.29 20.24
CA ALA A 535 -1.70 17.50 19.56
C ALA A 535 -0.50 17.31 20.51
N PRO A 536 0.17 16.14 20.50
CA PRO A 536 -0.10 14.98 19.65
C PRO A 536 -1.38 14.23 20.03
N ARG A 537 -1.96 13.53 19.06
CA ARG A 537 -3.20 12.74 19.17
C ARG A 537 -3.12 11.50 18.30
N ASP A 538 -3.99 10.53 18.49
CA ASP A 538 -3.95 9.23 17.81
C ASP A 538 -4.85 9.15 16.56
N ASN A 539 -5.35 10.26 16.02
CA ASN A 539 -6.12 10.25 14.77
C ASN A 539 -5.87 11.50 13.92
N PHE A 540 -6.40 11.49 12.71
CA PHE A 540 -6.32 12.60 11.76
C PHE A 540 -7.68 13.30 11.65
N PRO A 541 -8.03 14.24 12.54
CA PRO A 541 -9.33 14.90 12.49
C PRO A 541 -9.40 15.88 11.31
N LYS A 542 -10.56 15.93 10.63
CA LYS A 542 -10.96 17.04 9.75
C LYS A 542 -11.71 18.07 10.59
N ALA A 543 -10.95 18.92 11.28
CA ALA A 543 -11.46 19.81 12.33
C ALA A 543 -12.19 21.06 11.81
N ASP A 544 -11.96 21.43 10.54
CA ASP A 544 -12.62 22.57 9.93
C ASP A 544 -14.12 22.25 9.66
N PRO A 545 -15.07 23.03 10.21
CA PRO A 545 -16.51 22.80 10.03
C PRO A 545 -17.03 23.27 8.67
N ALA A 546 -16.16 23.63 7.73
CA ALA A 546 -16.49 24.04 6.37
C ALA A 546 -17.53 23.13 5.71
N GLU A 547 -18.64 23.74 5.31
CA GLU A 547 -19.70 23.12 4.52
C GLU A 547 -20.26 24.14 3.52
N VAL A 548 -20.38 23.71 2.27
CA VAL A 548 -21.09 24.44 1.22
C VAL A 548 -22.38 23.68 0.91
N VAL A 549 -23.49 24.39 0.76
CA VAL A 549 -24.76 23.81 0.30
C VAL A 549 -25.09 24.38 -1.08
N PRO A 550 -24.65 23.73 -2.18
CA PRO A 550 -24.97 24.21 -3.52
C PRO A 550 -26.47 24.08 -3.79
N PRO A 551 -27.08 24.98 -4.59
CA PRO A 551 -28.49 24.90 -4.92
C PRO A 551 -28.86 23.55 -5.56
N GLN A 552 -29.86 22.86 -5.01
CA GLN A 552 -30.40 21.59 -5.53
C GLN A 552 -29.39 20.42 -5.56
N ARG A 553 -28.33 20.47 -4.75
CA ARG A 553 -27.34 19.41 -4.60
C ARG A 553 -27.15 19.11 -3.11
N ASP A 554 -26.53 17.96 -2.82
CA ASP A 554 -26.19 17.62 -1.44
C ASP A 554 -25.08 18.53 -0.89
N PRO A 555 -25.04 18.76 0.44
CA PRO A 555 -23.97 19.50 1.07
C PRO A 555 -22.59 18.89 0.83
N VAL A 556 -21.59 19.76 0.65
CA VAL A 556 -20.18 19.39 0.49
C VAL A 556 -19.41 19.96 1.69
N ASN A 557 -19.08 19.10 2.64
CA ASN A 557 -18.16 19.40 3.73
C ASN A 557 -16.74 18.88 3.42
N VAL A 558 -15.79 19.08 4.34
CA VAL A 558 -14.39 18.66 4.16
C VAL A 558 -14.24 17.15 3.93
N VAL A 559 -15.09 16.32 4.55
CA VAL A 559 -15.08 14.86 4.35
C VAL A 559 -15.64 14.49 2.98
N THR A 560 -16.75 15.11 2.55
CA THR A 560 -17.30 14.90 1.20
C THR A 560 -16.31 15.35 0.12
N TRP A 561 -15.63 16.48 0.34
CA TRP A 561 -14.64 17.02 -0.59
C TRP A 561 -13.37 16.16 -0.65
N ARG A 562 -12.85 15.77 0.52
CA ARG A 562 -11.63 15.00 0.74
C ARG A 562 -11.91 13.88 1.76
N PRO A 563 -12.37 12.70 1.31
CA PRO A 563 -12.68 11.61 2.23
C PRO A 563 -11.41 11.01 2.84
N TYR A 564 -11.57 10.29 3.95
CA TYR A 564 -10.53 9.42 4.47
C TYR A 564 -10.35 8.18 3.58
N VAL A 565 -9.19 7.55 3.68
CA VAL A 565 -8.98 6.19 3.19
C VAL A 565 -9.15 5.21 4.35
N ASN A 566 -9.35 3.92 4.04
CA ASN A 566 -9.62 2.92 5.06
C ASN A 566 -8.42 2.69 5.99
N ASP A 567 -7.22 2.67 5.42
CA ASP A 567 -6.00 2.17 6.07
C ASP A 567 -4.75 2.67 5.30
N LEU A 568 -3.55 2.46 5.86
CA LEU A 568 -2.26 2.83 5.28
C LEU A 568 -2.02 2.11 3.94
N ASP A 569 -2.36 0.82 3.83
CA ASP A 569 -2.22 0.03 2.59
C ASP A 569 -3.06 0.64 1.45
N SER A 570 -4.32 0.99 1.72
CA SER A 570 -5.21 1.65 0.77
C SER A 570 -4.67 3.00 0.34
N SER A 571 -4.01 3.75 1.23
CA SER A 571 -3.37 5.02 0.86
C SER A 571 -2.28 4.80 -0.20
N ALA A 572 -1.37 3.85 -0.01
CA ALA A 572 -0.33 3.56 -0.99
C ALA A 572 -0.92 3.01 -2.30
N TYR A 573 -1.94 2.16 -2.22
CA TYR A 573 -2.65 1.65 -3.38
C TYR A 573 -3.33 2.75 -4.21
N PHE A 574 -3.96 3.74 -3.57
CA PHE A 574 -4.53 4.89 -4.28
C PHE A 574 -3.46 5.81 -4.86
N THR A 575 -2.33 6.00 -4.17
CA THR A 575 -1.17 6.71 -4.73
C THR A 575 -0.67 6.04 -6.00
N LEU A 576 -0.49 4.71 -6.02
CA LEU A 576 -0.11 3.93 -7.20
C LEU A 576 -1.06 4.20 -8.38
N ARG A 577 -2.37 4.18 -8.12
CA ARG A 577 -3.38 4.39 -9.17
C ARG A 577 -3.53 5.85 -9.60
N GLY A 578 -2.84 6.79 -8.97
CA GLY A 578 -3.06 8.23 -9.19
C GLY A 578 -4.46 8.68 -8.79
N ASP A 579 -5.09 7.96 -7.86
CA ASP A 579 -6.44 8.24 -7.38
C ASP A 579 -6.39 9.15 -6.16
N GLY A 580 -6.63 10.44 -6.39
CA GLY A 580 -6.65 11.43 -5.31
C GLY A 580 -7.88 11.33 -4.42
N GLN A 581 -8.85 10.44 -4.66
CA GLN A 581 -10.17 10.42 -3.99
C GLN A 581 -10.91 11.75 -4.10
N THR A 582 -10.95 12.31 -5.31
CA THR A 582 -11.60 13.61 -5.57
C THR A 582 -13.11 13.45 -5.72
N LEU A 583 -13.87 14.45 -5.30
CA LEU A 583 -15.31 14.52 -5.54
C LEU A 583 -15.57 14.71 -7.05
N GLY A 584 -16.44 13.88 -7.62
CA GLY A 584 -16.84 13.96 -9.02
C GLY A 584 -18.01 14.91 -9.24
N GLU A 585 -18.55 14.90 -10.46
CA GLU A 585 -19.71 15.73 -10.81
C GLU A 585 -20.99 15.24 -10.12
N TRP A 586 -21.93 16.17 -9.92
CA TRP A 586 -23.27 15.86 -9.46
C TRP A 586 -24.06 15.12 -10.55
N ASP A 587 -24.60 13.94 -10.24
CA ASP A 587 -25.45 13.17 -11.14
C ASP A 587 -26.92 13.26 -10.70
N PRO A 588 -27.73 14.14 -11.35
CA PRO A 588 -29.14 14.28 -11.02
C PRO A 588 -29.99 13.09 -11.49
N ASN A 589 -29.45 12.17 -12.30
CA ASN A 589 -30.19 11.03 -12.86
C ASN A 589 -29.97 9.74 -12.08
N SER A 590 -28.96 9.70 -11.20
CA SER A 590 -28.78 8.60 -10.25
C SER A 590 -29.97 8.54 -9.26
N SER A 591 -30.25 7.35 -8.72
CA SER A 591 -31.36 7.13 -7.77
C SER A 591 -30.83 6.54 -6.44
N PRO A 592 -30.77 7.33 -5.36
CA PRO A 592 -31.00 8.78 -5.30
C PRO A 592 -29.90 9.57 -6.04
N ALA A 593 -30.19 10.83 -6.36
CA ALA A 593 -29.22 11.76 -6.93
C ALA A 593 -28.03 11.91 -5.98
N LYS A 594 -26.80 11.92 -6.50
CA LYS A 594 -25.58 11.97 -5.69
C LYS A 594 -24.40 12.54 -6.47
N TYR A 595 -23.34 12.87 -5.76
CA TYR A 595 -22.03 13.07 -6.39
C TYR A 595 -21.44 11.75 -6.84
N ASN A 596 -20.87 11.73 -8.04
CA ASN A 596 -20.03 10.65 -8.50
C ASN A 596 -18.64 10.72 -7.86
N LYS A 597 -17.87 9.64 -7.98
CA LYS A 597 -16.45 9.66 -7.66
C LYS A 597 -15.67 10.31 -8.81
N GLY A 598 -14.73 11.19 -8.50
CA GLY A 598 -13.77 11.68 -9.48
C GLY A 598 -12.89 10.54 -10.00
N GLY A 599 -12.64 10.51 -11.30
CA GLY A 599 -11.77 9.50 -11.90
C GLY A 599 -10.32 9.64 -11.42
N ARG A 600 -9.60 8.51 -11.35
CA ARG A 600 -8.15 8.51 -11.14
C ARG A 600 -7.42 9.25 -12.26
N SER A 601 -6.32 9.91 -11.95
CA SER A 601 -5.45 10.52 -12.96
C SER A 601 -4.74 9.45 -13.80
N LEU A 602 -4.64 9.69 -15.11
CA LEU A 602 -3.77 8.90 -15.97
C LEU A 602 -2.29 9.12 -15.58
N PRO A 603 -1.41 8.12 -15.81
CA PRO A 603 0.03 8.36 -15.80
C PRO A 603 0.39 9.57 -16.67
N GLY A 604 1.27 10.44 -16.16
CA GLY A 604 1.58 11.76 -16.72
C GLY A 604 0.70 12.92 -16.25
N PHE A 605 -0.33 12.64 -15.42
CA PHE A 605 -1.23 13.62 -14.83
C PHE A 605 -1.51 13.38 -13.33
N GLN A 606 -0.80 12.44 -12.70
CA GLN A 606 -0.96 12.11 -11.30
C GLN A 606 -0.53 13.28 -10.42
N ARG A 607 -1.28 13.49 -9.32
CA ARG A 607 -1.12 14.59 -8.35
C ARG A 607 -1.62 14.12 -6.99
N VAL A 608 -1.03 13.06 -6.44
CA VAL A 608 -1.51 12.42 -5.21
C VAL A 608 -0.38 12.37 -4.19
N LEU A 609 -0.71 12.69 -2.94
CA LEU A 609 0.09 12.39 -1.76
C LEU A 609 -0.76 11.59 -0.78
N GLY A 610 -0.15 10.72 0.02
CA GLY A 610 -0.87 9.91 1.01
C GLY A 610 0.01 9.42 2.16
N ILE A 611 -0.56 9.32 3.36
CA ILE A 611 0.09 8.71 4.53
C ILE A 611 -0.05 7.20 4.45
N THR A 612 1.09 6.50 4.46
CA THR A 612 1.19 5.04 4.39
C THR A 612 2.27 4.55 5.37
N ASP A 613 2.48 3.24 5.50
CA ASP A 613 3.74 2.70 6.01
C ASP A 613 4.72 2.36 4.87
N ALA A 614 5.98 2.12 5.25
CA ALA A 614 7.07 1.81 4.35
C ALA A 614 6.89 0.45 3.66
N ALA A 615 6.24 -0.52 4.29
CA ALA A 615 6.00 -1.84 3.70
C ALA A 615 4.95 -1.78 2.59
N ALA A 616 3.84 -1.07 2.82
CA ALA A 616 2.83 -0.79 1.79
C ALA A 616 3.41 0.08 0.65
N ALA A 617 4.25 1.07 0.97
CA ALA A 617 4.91 1.89 -0.06
C ALA A 617 5.82 1.05 -0.98
N GLN A 618 6.60 0.14 -0.40
CA GLN A 618 7.45 -0.81 -1.16
C GLN A 618 6.61 -1.82 -1.93
N ARG A 619 5.57 -2.39 -1.31
CA ARG A 619 4.62 -3.31 -1.97
C ARG A 619 4.01 -2.70 -3.23
N TYR A 620 3.67 -1.43 -3.23
CA TYR A 620 3.06 -0.77 -4.38
C TYR A 620 4.06 -0.02 -5.28
N GLU A 621 5.36 -0.11 -5.00
CA GLU A 621 6.44 0.60 -5.71
C GLU A 621 6.09 2.09 -5.94
N VAL A 622 5.60 2.75 -4.89
CA VAL A 622 5.28 4.19 -4.93
C VAL A 622 6.43 5.01 -4.34
N HIS A 623 6.68 6.19 -4.91
CA HIS A 623 7.69 7.08 -4.37
C HIS A 623 7.30 7.59 -2.98
N VAL A 624 8.30 7.77 -2.11
CA VAL A 624 8.12 8.27 -0.75
C VAL A 624 8.94 9.53 -0.50
N ALA A 625 8.35 10.50 0.19
CA ALA A 625 9.02 11.74 0.54
C ALA A 625 10.17 11.49 1.53
N ALA A 626 11.28 12.20 1.34
CA ALA A 626 12.33 12.31 2.33
C ALA A 626 11.88 13.29 3.43
N LEU A 627 11.93 12.86 4.68
CA LEU A 627 11.50 13.66 5.83
C LEU A 627 12.71 14.24 6.56
N ARG A 628 12.61 15.51 6.96
CA ARG A 628 13.66 16.17 7.75
C ARG A 628 13.75 15.55 9.14
N ASN A 629 14.88 14.97 9.49
CA ASN A 629 15.14 14.42 10.82
C ASN A 629 15.70 15.50 11.78
N PRO A 630 15.86 15.18 13.08
CA PRO A 630 16.36 16.14 14.08
C PRO A 630 17.77 16.68 13.80
N ALA A 631 18.59 15.95 13.04
CA ALA A 631 19.90 16.40 12.56
C ALA A 631 19.82 17.36 11.35
N GLY A 632 18.60 17.69 10.91
CA GLY A 632 18.32 18.56 9.77
C GLY A 632 18.50 17.91 8.40
N GLN A 633 18.71 16.59 8.34
CA GLN A 633 18.89 15.84 7.10
C GLN A 633 17.55 15.31 6.57
N PHE A 634 17.39 15.21 5.26
CA PHE A 634 16.21 14.61 4.63
C PHE A 634 16.48 13.13 4.35
N VAL A 635 15.70 12.25 4.98
CA VAL A 635 15.93 10.80 4.98
C VAL A 635 14.65 10.08 4.55
N GLN A 636 14.78 9.04 3.72
CA GLN A 636 13.70 8.11 3.34
C GLN A 636 13.68 6.87 4.24
N PRO A 637 12.55 6.14 4.34
CA PRO A 637 12.41 4.96 5.20
C PRO A 637 13.11 3.71 4.62
N THR A 638 14.43 3.78 4.43
CA THR A 638 15.21 2.59 4.04
C THR A 638 15.50 1.72 5.25
N GLU A 639 15.79 0.43 5.02
CA GLU A 639 16.20 -0.50 6.08
C GLU A 639 17.32 0.09 6.96
N ALA A 640 18.38 0.61 6.34
CA ALA A 640 19.51 1.22 7.03
C ALA A 640 19.10 2.46 7.85
N ALA A 641 18.18 3.29 7.35
CA ALA A 641 17.71 4.47 8.04
C ALA A 641 16.81 4.15 9.23
N MET A 642 15.99 3.11 9.12
CA MET A 642 15.17 2.59 10.21
C MET A 642 16.02 1.94 11.30
N LEU A 643 17.05 1.17 10.93
CA LEU A 643 18.04 0.64 11.88
C LEU A 643 18.82 1.76 12.59
N ALA A 644 19.19 2.83 11.87
CA ALA A 644 19.84 4.00 12.46
C ALA A 644 18.92 4.71 13.46
N ALA A 645 17.62 4.78 13.20
CA ALA A 645 16.64 5.30 14.15
C ALA A 645 16.48 4.38 15.36
N ALA A 646 16.34 3.07 15.17
CA ALA A 646 16.24 2.09 16.25
C ALA A 646 17.45 2.14 17.21
N ALA A 647 18.66 2.38 16.68
CA ALA A 647 19.89 2.48 17.48
C ALA A 647 19.90 3.66 18.47
N VAL A 648 19.08 4.70 18.24
CA VAL A 648 19.01 5.89 19.11
C VAL A 648 17.73 5.99 19.93
N MET A 649 16.80 5.04 19.77
CA MET A 649 15.55 5.01 20.53
C MET A 649 15.80 4.86 22.03
N GLN A 650 15.00 5.58 22.81
CA GLN A 650 15.06 5.58 24.27
C GLN A 650 13.88 4.79 24.85
N PRO A 651 13.99 4.26 26.08
CA PRO A 651 12.83 3.69 26.76
C PRO A 651 11.70 4.73 26.87
N ALA A 652 10.48 4.33 26.53
CA ALA A 652 9.28 5.15 26.66
C ALA A 652 9.01 5.53 28.13
N THR A 653 9.26 4.58 29.04
CA THR A 653 9.20 4.75 30.49
C THR A 653 10.54 4.36 31.11
N ALA A 654 10.83 4.88 32.31
CA ALA A 654 12.09 4.60 32.99
C ALA A 654 12.25 3.08 33.27
N GLY A 655 13.19 2.43 32.58
CA GLY A 655 13.40 0.99 32.67
C GLY A 655 12.40 0.14 31.87
N GLY A 656 11.53 0.76 31.07
CA GLY A 656 10.51 0.08 30.26
C GLY A 656 11.08 -0.69 29.07
N ALA A 657 10.35 -1.74 28.68
CA ALA A 657 10.65 -2.60 27.52
C ALA A 657 10.33 -1.92 26.18
N VAL A 658 9.36 -1.01 26.16
CA VAL A 658 8.97 -0.27 24.95
C VAL A 658 9.95 0.87 24.68
N ARG A 659 10.42 0.97 23.43
CA ARG A 659 11.37 1.98 22.97
C ARG A 659 10.69 2.90 21.97
N GLU A 660 11.02 4.18 22.02
CA GLU A 660 10.45 5.19 21.14
C GLU A 660 11.53 6.09 20.54
N PHE A 661 11.27 6.56 19.32
CA PHE A 661 12.09 7.58 18.68
C PHE A 661 11.72 8.96 19.22
N SER A 662 12.55 9.52 20.09
CA SER A 662 12.38 10.87 20.61
C SER A 662 13.21 11.86 19.79
N ALA A 663 12.54 12.63 18.94
CA ALA A 663 13.16 13.63 18.06
C ALA A 663 13.93 14.73 18.82
N THR A 664 13.57 14.99 20.08
CA THR A 664 14.24 15.99 20.94
C THR A 664 15.43 15.42 21.72
N SER A 665 15.67 14.10 21.65
CA SER A 665 16.77 13.47 22.37
C SER A 665 18.15 13.85 21.78
N PRO A 666 19.21 14.02 22.60
CA PRO A 666 20.55 14.28 22.10
C PRO A 666 21.07 13.21 21.13
N ALA A 667 20.68 11.95 21.35
CA ALA A 667 21.04 10.84 20.47
C ALA A 667 20.40 10.99 19.08
N ALA A 668 19.12 11.34 19.01
CA ALA A 668 18.42 11.57 17.73
C ALA A 668 18.97 12.78 16.98
N VAL A 669 19.32 13.87 17.68
CA VAL A 669 19.94 15.07 17.07
C VAL A 669 21.31 14.75 16.45
N GLY A 670 22.05 13.79 17.00
CA GLY A 670 23.32 13.31 16.44
C GLY A 670 23.18 12.29 15.30
N ALA A 671 21.99 11.73 15.07
CA ALA A 671 21.77 10.61 14.15
C ALA A 671 21.38 11.10 12.75
N GLY A 672 22.37 11.57 11.98
CA GLY A 672 22.17 12.15 10.65
C GLY A 672 21.41 11.27 9.63
N SER A 673 21.50 9.95 9.74
CA SER A 673 20.85 9.00 8.83
C SER A 673 19.59 8.35 9.39
N ALA A 674 19.15 8.72 10.61
CA ALA A 674 17.96 8.13 11.21
C ALA A 674 16.69 8.65 10.51
N TYR A 675 15.80 7.73 10.12
CA TYR A 675 14.49 8.08 9.61
C TYR A 675 13.54 8.47 10.78
N PRO A 676 12.94 9.67 10.77
CA PRO A 676 12.31 10.24 11.96
C PRO A 676 10.95 9.63 12.32
N LEU A 677 10.31 8.90 11.40
CA LEU A 677 9.02 8.23 11.60
C LEU A 677 9.18 6.70 11.63
N THR A 678 10.33 6.21 12.08
CA THR A 678 10.54 4.78 12.33
C THR A 678 9.74 4.35 13.56
N VAL A 679 8.90 3.33 13.41
CA VAL A 679 8.01 2.80 14.46
C VAL A 679 8.28 1.30 14.70
N PRO A 680 8.67 0.92 15.93
CA PRO A 680 8.72 -0.48 16.34
C PRO A 680 7.31 -0.99 16.67
N VAL A 681 7.01 -2.24 16.34
CA VAL A 681 5.79 -2.91 16.78
C VAL A 681 6.14 -3.96 17.83
N TYR A 682 5.44 -3.88 18.97
CA TYR A 682 5.52 -4.79 20.10
C TYR A 682 4.27 -5.65 20.18
N ALA A 683 4.45 -6.95 20.37
CA ALA A 683 3.43 -7.83 20.88
C ALA A 683 3.30 -7.66 22.40
N ALA A 684 2.08 -7.53 22.91
CA ALA A 684 1.80 -7.29 24.32
C ALA A 684 0.62 -8.11 24.85
N ALA A 685 0.79 -8.70 26.03
CA ALA A 685 -0.25 -9.39 26.76
C ALA A 685 0.04 -9.44 28.26
N ASP A 686 -1.00 -9.55 29.09
CA ASP A 686 -0.87 -9.88 30.51
C ASP A 686 -0.81 -11.41 30.68
N PRO A 687 0.32 -11.99 31.12
CA PRO A 687 0.44 -13.42 31.33
C PRO A 687 -0.56 -13.99 32.34
N ALA A 688 -1.04 -13.19 33.31
CA ALA A 688 -1.97 -13.64 34.34
C ALA A 688 -3.41 -13.81 33.82
N LEU A 689 -3.75 -13.15 32.71
CA LEU A 689 -5.10 -13.20 32.11
C LEU A 689 -5.22 -14.26 31.00
N LEU A 690 -4.13 -14.93 30.64
CA LEU A 690 -4.12 -15.92 29.58
C LEU A 690 -4.03 -17.34 30.14
N ASP A 691 -4.81 -18.25 29.58
CA ASP A 691 -4.70 -19.69 29.81
C ASP A 691 -3.38 -20.23 29.28
N SER A 692 -2.91 -21.36 29.84
CA SER A 692 -1.55 -21.86 29.56
C SER A 692 -1.30 -22.24 28.11
N ASP A 693 -2.32 -22.74 27.40
CA ASP A 693 -2.24 -23.06 25.97
C ASP A 693 -2.16 -21.78 25.13
N VAL A 694 -2.95 -20.76 25.47
CA VAL A 694 -2.91 -19.45 24.80
C VAL A 694 -1.53 -18.78 24.97
N ARG A 695 -0.93 -18.86 26.17
CA ARG A 695 0.42 -18.33 26.41
C ARG A 695 1.48 -19.06 25.60
N ALA A 696 1.39 -20.38 25.48
CA ALA A 696 2.32 -21.17 24.68
C ALA A 696 2.26 -20.76 23.20
N ASP A 697 1.06 -20.66 22.63
CA ASP A 697 0.89 -20.30 21.22
C ASP A 697 1.35 -18.86 20.94
N TYR A 698 1.05 -17.90 21.81
CA TYR A 698 1.55 -16.52 21.66
C TYR A 698 3.07 -16.43 21.84
N ALA A 699 3.66 -17.21 22.75
CA ALA A 699 5.11 -17.26 22.91
C ALA A 699 5.79 -17.87 21.67
N GLU A 700 5.22 -18.90 21.06
CA GLU A 700 5.69 -19.48 19.80
C GLU A 700 5.63 -18.46 18.65
N PHE A 701 4.51 -17.75 18.51
CA PHE A 701 4.39 -16.66 17.54
C PHE A 701 5.46 -15.59 17.72
N ILE A 702 5.67 -15.10 18.95
CA ILE A 702 6.69 -14.09 19.24
C ILE A 702 8.10 -14.61 18.89
N ARG A 703 8.41 -15.87 19.22
CA ARG A 703 9.70 -16.47 18.88
C ARG A 703 9.90 -16.55 17.38
N PHE A 704 8.92 -17.02 16.62
CA PHE A 704 9.01 -17.07 15.16
C PHE A 704 9.19 -15.67 14.58
N ALA A 705 8.32 -14.73 14.96
CA ALA A 705 8.35 -13.36 14.49
C ALA A 705 9.71 -12.70 14.76
N ALA A 706 10.28 -12.88 15.95
CA ALA A 706 11.57 -12.29 16.31
C ALA A 706 12.81 -13.05 15.77
N THR A 707 12.65 -14.21 15.13
CA THR A 707 13.76 -15.04 14.67
C THR A 707 13.66 -15.38 13.19
N ASP A 708 13.09 -16.52 12.82
CA ASP A 708 13.00 -16.97 11.42
C ASP A 708 12.22 -15.96 10.57
N GLY A 709 11.21 -15.32 11.16
CA GLY A 709 10.42 -14.24 10.57
C GLY A 709 11.19 -12.95 10.29
N GLN A 710 12.44 -12.82 10.73
CA GLN A 710 13.31 -11.66 10.46
C GLN A 710 14.21 -11.84 9.22
N THR A 711 14.06 -12.95 8.49
CA THR A 711 14.77 -13.18 7.24
C THR A 711 14.16 -12.34 6.14
N ALA A 712 14.85 -11.31 5.65
CA ALA A 712 14.32 -10.44 4.58
C ALA A 712 14.09 -11.20 3.27
N GLY A 713 12.92 -11.00 2.65
CA GLY A 713 12.57 -11.59 1.36
C GLY A 713 11.09 -11.52 1.02
N VAL A 714 10.69 -12.22 -0.05
CA VAL A 714 9.34 -12.19 -0.62
C VAL A 714 8.61 -13.53 -0.49
N ALA A 715 9.29 -14.56 0.00
CA ALA A 715 8.66 -15.86 0.23
C ALA A 715 7.81 -15.84 1.50
N LEU A 716 6.86 -16.78 1.59
CA LEU A 716 6.08 -16.98 2.81
C LEU A 716 7.01 -17.29 3.99
N GLY A 717 6.81 -16.60 5.12
CA GLY A 717 7.63 -16.70 6.32
C GLY A 717 8.77 -15.68 6.38
N GLU A 718 9.11 -15.03 5.28
CA GLU A 718 10.15 -14.01 5.23
C GLU A 718 9.59 -12.62 5.60
N LEU A 719 10.48 -11.71 5.99
CA LEU A 719 10.19 -10.33 6.30
C LEU A 719 10.10 -9.50 5.00
N PRO A 720 8.93 -8.95 4.64
CA PRO A 720 8.77 -8.19 3.40
C PRO A 720 9.63 -6.91 3.35
N ALA A 721 9.85 -6.40 2.14
CA ALA A 721 10.47 -5.09 1.96
C ALA A 721 9.69 -3.98 2.67
N GLY A 722 10.41 -2.94 3.15
CA GLY A 722 9.83 -1.84 3.94
C GLY A 722 9.75 -2.13 5.45
N TYR A 723 10.17 -3.32 5.88
CA TYR A 723 10.57 -3.59 7.27
C TYR A 723 12.10 -3.61 7.38
N ALA A 724 12.60 -3.38 8.60
CA ALA A 724 13.98 -3.63 8.96
C ALA A 724 14.06 -4.84 9.92
N PRO A 725 15.03 -5.75 9.75
CA PRO A 725 15.27 -6.81 10.71
C PRO A 725 15.51 -6.26 12.12
N LEU A 726 14.96 -6.90 13.15
CA LEU A 726 15.13 -6.45 14.54
C LEU A 726 16.62 -6.45 14.94
N PRO A 727 17.09 -5.39 15.65
CA PRO A 727 18.42 -5.40 16.24
C PRO A 727 18.61 -6.59 17.21
N ALA A 728 19.82 -7.14 17.30
CA ALA A 728 20.10 -8.33 18.12
C ALA A 728 19.62 -8.22 19.58
N GLY A 729 19.82 -7.07 20.22
CA GLY A 729 19.33 -6.84 21.59
C GLY A 729 17.81 -6.82 21.72
N TRP A 730 17.09 -6.50 20.64
CA TRP A 730 15.63 -6.56 20.60
C TRP A 730 15.13 -7.98 20.35
N VAL A 731 15.85 -8.77 19.54
CA VAL A 731 15.59 -10.21 19.42
C VAL A 731 15.73 -10.91 20.77
N ASP A 732 16.78 -10.58 21.53
CA ASP A 732 16.98 -11.11 22.89
C ASP A 732 15.84 -10.69 23.83
N GLN A 733 15.39 -9.42 23.74
CA GLN A 733 14.24 -8.93 24.49
C GLN A 733 12.95 -9.70 24.13
N ALA A 734 12.69 -9.93 22.84
CA ALA A 734 11.50 -10.63 22.39
C ALA A 734 11.47 -12.09 22.89
N ARG A 735 12.62 -12.77 22.86
CA ARG A 735 12.75 -14.14 23.40
C ARG A 735 12.52 -14.18 24.90
N ALA A 736 13.11 -13.24 25.65
CA ALA A 736 12.89 -13.15 27.09
C ALA A 736 11.42 -12.88 27.44
N ALA A 737 10.76 -12.00 26.68
CA ALA A 737 9.34 -11.71 26.82
C ALA A 737 8.47 -12.92 26.49
N ALA A 738 8.80 -13.70 25.45
CA ALA A 738 8.12 -14.95 25.12
C ALA A 738 8.25 -15.99 26.24
N ASP A 739 9.45 -16.16 26.82
CA ASP A 739 9.67 -17.07 27.95
C ASP A 739 8.89 -16.63 29.20
N GLN A 740 8.84 -15.32 29.47
CA GLN A 740 8.06 -14.75 30.56
C GLN A 740 6.55 -14.98 30.36
N LEU A 741 6.05 -14.76 29.14
CA LEU A 741 4.67 -14.99 28.78
C LEU A 741 4.29 -16.46 28.96
N GLU A 742 5.07 -17.38 28.41
CA GLU A 742 4.80 -18.83 28.49
C GLU A 742 4.74 -19.32 29.95
N THR A 743 5.68 -18.87 30.78
CA THR A 743 5.75 -19.23 32.21
C THR A 743 4.64 -18.62 33.05
N GLY A 744 3.92 -17.61 32.55
CA GLY A 744 2.84 -16.93 33.27
C GLY A 744 3.33 -15.98 34.36
N VAL A 745 4.58 -15.50 34.28
CA VAL A 745 5.17 -14.61 35.29
C VAL A 745 4.90 -13.16 34.92
N SER A 746 4.09 -12.45 35.70
CA SER A 746 3.87 -11.01 35.52
C SER A 746 5.17 -10.21 35.76
N PRO A 747 5.35 -9.02 35.13
CA PRO A 747 6.52 -8.18 35.37
C PRO A 747 6.67 -7.88 36.87
N SER A 748 7.81 -8.25 37.47
CA SER A 748 8.15 -7.77 38.80
C SER A 748 8.60 -6.31 38.68
N PRO A 749 8.06 -5.36 39.48
CA PRO A 749 8.61 -4.02 39.52
C PRO A 749 10.09 -4.12 39.91
N SER A 750 10.96 -3.50 39.11
CA SER A 750 12.38 -3.41 39.40
C SER A 750 12.57 -2.70 40.75
N PRO A 751 13.41 -3.18 41.67
CA PRO A 751 13.58 -2.54 42.96
C PRO A 751 14.16 -1.13 42.77
N SER A 752 13.40 -0.11 43.18
CA SER A 752 13.94 1.24 43.37
C SER A 752 15.20 1.18 44.23
N PRO A 753 16.28 1.90 43.86
CA PRO A 753 17.47 1.94 44.71
C PRO A 753 17.07 2.49 46.07
N SER A 754 17.30 1.69 47.11
CA SER A 754 17.06 2.06 48.51
C SER A 754 17.84 3.33 48.85
N SER A 755 17.15 4.46 48.97
CA SER A 755 17.66 5.66 49.59
C SER A 755 17.97 5.36 51.06
N GLY A 756 19.23 5.60 51.45
CA GLY A 756 19.69 5.43 52.82
C GLY A 756 18.91 6.31 53.80
N ASP A 757 18.46 5.69 54.88
CA ASP A 757 17.87 6.32 56.05
C ASP A 757 18.74 7.46 56.60
N VAL A 758 18.14 8.64 56.76
CA VAL A 758 18.61 9.68 57.67
C VAL A 758 17.43 10.09 58.56
N PRO A 759 17.49 9.86 59.88
CA PRO A 759 16.33 10.08 60.76
C PRO A 759 16.36 11.49 61.37
N PHE A 760 15.28 12.28 61.22
CA PHE A 760 15.00 13.49 62.00
C PHE A 760 13.49 13.86 61.97
N PRO A 761 12.97 14.64 62.94
CA PRO A 761 12.02 14.13 63.93
C PRO A 761 10.57 14.64 63.78
N SER A 762 9.71 13.96 64.52
CA SER A 762 8.26 14.11 64.65
C SER A 762 7.79 15.53 65.00
N GLY A 763 6.93 16.09 64.14
CA GLY A 763 6.12 17.28 64.40
C GLY A 763 4.64 16.93 64.33
N SER A 764 3.95 17.09 65.47
CA SER A 764 2.51 16.90 65.62
C SER A 764 1.73 18.06 64.96
N GLY A 765 0.73 17.73 64.15
CA GLY A 765 -0.18 18.71 63.52
C GLY A 765 -1.52 18.05 63.21
N SER A 766 -2.56 18.54 63.89
CA SER A 766 -3.92 17.99 63.93
C SER A 766 -4.79 18.50 62.78
N GLY A 767 -5.67 17.62 62.27
CA GLY A 767 -7.05 17.94 61.91
C GLY A 767 -7.35 18.49 60.51
N GLY A 768 -8.10 17.70 59.72
CA GLY A 768 -8.76 18.16 58.52
C GLY A 768 -9.40 17.02 57.72
N SER A 769 -10.53 16.50 58.21
CA SER A 769 -11.37 15.56 57.47
C SER A 769 -12.16 16.32 56.40
N SER A 770 -12.06 15.91 55.14
CA SER A 770 -13.01 16.23 54.08
C SER A 770 -13.17 15.03 53.15
N THR A 771 -14.34 14.42 53.21
CA THR A 771 -14.89 13.37 52.35
C THR A 771 -14.76 13.71 50.85
N PRO A 772 -14.48 12.73 49.97
CA PRO A 772 -14.65 12.92 48.53
C PRO A 772 -16.15 13.03 48.22
N VAL A 773 -16.52 14.06 47.47
CA VAL A 773 -17.84 14.19 46.87
C VAL A 773 -17.84 13.30 45.63
N ASP A 774 -18.67 12.26 45.67
CA ASP A 774 -19.05 11.44 44.53
C ASP A 774 -19.77 12.35 43.52
N THR A 775 -19.22 12.48 42.31
CA THR A 775 -19.90 13.20 41.22
C THR A 775 -20.32 12.14 40.22
N GLU A 776 -21.59 11.77 40.35
CA GLU A 776 -22.34 10.85 39.51
C GLU A 776 -22.20 11.25 38.03
N GLN A 777 -21.56 10.39 37.23
CA GLN A 777 -21.55 10.48 35.79
C GLN A 777 -22.96 10.08 35.28
N PRO A 778 -23.63 10.88 34.44
CA PRO A 778 -24.97 10.52 33.97
C PRO A 778 -24.91 9.25 33.10
N ASP A 779 -25.79 8.30 33.42
CA ASP A 779 -26.05 7.11 32.60
C ASP A 779 -26.49 7.52 31.18
N ALA A 780 -25.91 6.86 30.18
CA ALA A 780 -26.32 7.00 28.79
C ALA A 780 -27.68 6.32 28.57
N GLU A 781 -28.77 7.05 28.79
CA GLU A 781 -30.10 6.65 28.33
C GLU A 781 -30.25 6.97 26.83
N GLY A 782 -29.71 6.11 25.99
CA GLY A 782 -29.97 6.08 24.55
C GLY A 782 -30.06 4.64 24.08
N ASP A 783 -31.21 4.25 23.52
CA ASP A 783 -31.37 2.93 22.91
C ASP A 783 -30.33 2.74 21.78
N PRO A 784 -29.72 1.55 21.64
CA PRO A 784 -28.79 1.27 20.57
C PRO A 784 -29.47 1.46 19.21
N ALA A 785 -28.80 2.18 18.30
CA ALA A 785 -29.27 2.36 16.95
C ALA A 785 -29.49 0.99 16.27
N PRO A 786 -30.63 0.74 15.62
CA PRO A 786 -30.88 -0.54 14.96
C PRO A 786 -29.92 -0.71 13.78
N ALA A 787 -29.44 -1.94 13.58
CA ALA A 787 -28.64 -2.30 12.43
C ALA A 787 -29.35 -1.90 11.13
N LEU A 788 -28.69 -1.07 10.31
CA LEU A 788 -29.12 -0.74 8.95
C LEU A 788 -29.02 -1.99 8.06
N SER A 789 -30.00 -2.87 8.18
CA SER A 789 -30.34 -3.84 7.14
C SER A 789 -31.45 -3.21 6.32
N SER A 790 -31.15 -2.88 5.07
CA SER A 790 -32.12 -2.37 4.11
C SER A 790 -33.27 -3.36 3.95
N VAL A 791 -34.50 -2.86 4.07
CA VAL A 791 -35.71 -3.63 3.78
C VAL A 791 -35.70 -3.98 2.28
N THR A 792 -35.95 -5.26 1.96
CA THR A 792 -36.12 -5.74 0.59
C THR A 792 -37.20 -4.92 -0.12
N THR A 793 -36.89 -4.44 -1.33
CA THR A 793 -37.86 -3.73 -2.16
C THR A 793 -38.55 -4.71 -3.13
N PRO A 794 -39.74 -4.40 -3.65
CA PRO A 794 -40.52 -5.31 -4.52
C PRO A 794 -39.86 -5.70 -5.86
N VAL A 795 -38.61 -5.29 -6.10
CA VAL A 795 -37.82 -5.56 -7.31
C VAL A 795 -36.61 -6.46 -7.01
N ASP A 796 -36.42 -6.89 -5.76
CA ASP A 796 -35.38 -7.86 -5.41
C ASP A 796 -35.78 -9.26 -5.96
N PRO A 797 -34.89 -9.95 -6.69
CA PRO A 797 -35.16 -11.32 -7.13
C PRO A 797 -35.28 -12.25 -5.92
N GLU A 798 -36.28 -13.15 -5.94
CA GLU A 798 -36.49 -14.14 -4.87
C GLU A 798 -35.22 -14.97 -4.64
N ALA A 799 -34.59 -14.77 -3.48
CA ALA A 799 -33.51 -15.64 -3.03
C ALA A 799 -34.10 -17.02 -2.75
N ALA A 800 -33.81 -17.99 -3.62
CA ALA A 800 -34.10 -19.39 -3.40
C ALA A 800 -33.23 -19.96 -2.26
N VAL A 801 -33.62 -19.70 -1.01
CA VAL A 801 -33.14 -20.45 0.15
C VAL A 801 -34.27 -21.40 0.58
N GLY A 802 -34.23 -22.60 0.02
CA GLY A 802 -35.23 -23.63 0.26
C GLY A 802 -34.79 -24.99 -0.26
N GLY A 803 -33.80 -25.59 0.42
CA GLY A 803 -33.53 -27.04 0.34
C GLY A 803 -32.43 -27.46 -0.65
N ALA A 804 -31.17 -27.46 -0.19
CA ALA A 804 -30.09 -28.19 -0.86
C ALA A 804 -28.93 -28.59 0.07
N LEU A 805 -29.22 -29.20 1.22
CA LEU A 805 -28.33 -30.15 1.92
C LEU A 805 -29.26 -31.16 2.61
N PRO A 806 -29.18 -32.48 2.34
CA PRO A 806 -27.98 -33.28 2.62
C PRO A 806 -27.70 -34.41 1.60
N VAL A 807 -26.64 -34.29 0.80
CA VAL A 807 -26.06 -35.45 0.05
C VAL A 807 -24.54 -35.53 0.23
N SER A 808 -23.86 -34.42 0.58
CA SER A 808 -22.41 -34.38 0.79
C SER A 808 -21.95 -35.02 2.12
N LEU A 809 -22.81 -35.07 3.16
CA LEU A 809 -22.48 -35.72 4.43
C LEU A 809 -22.43 -37.26 4.34
N LEU A 810 -23.20 -37.87 3.43
CA LEU A 810 -23.23 -39.32 3.23
C LEU A 810 -22.11 -39.82 2.29
N ALA A 811 -21.64 -38.98 1.36
CA ALA A 811 -20.49 -39.29 0.52
C ALA A 811 -19.16 -39.27 1.32
N GLY A 812 -19.02 -38.33 2.27
CA GLY A 812 -17.85 -38.24 3.16
C GLY A 812 -17.72 -39.41 4.14
N LEU A 813 -18.84 -39.88 4.70
CA LEU A 813 -18.85 -41.07 5.58
C LEU A 813 -18.59 -42.37 4.80
N GLY A 814 -19.01 -42.46 3.53
CA GLY A 814 -18.72 -43.61 2.66
C GLY A 814 -17.23 -43.73 2.28
N ALA A 815 -16.56 -42.62 2.00
CA ALA A 815 -15.14 -42.61 1.63
C ALA A 815 -14.21 -42.95 2.82
N ALA A 816 -14.57 -42.53 4.04
CA ALA A 816 -13.83 -42.86 5.26
C ALA A 816 -13.92 -44.36 5.62
N LEU A 817 -15.08 -44.99 5.41
CA LEU A 817 -15.28 -46.43 5.65
C LEU A 817 -14.55 -47.31 4.63
N VAL A 818 -14.49 -46.91 3.36
CA VAL A 818 -13.78 -47.65 2.31
C VAL A 818 -12.25 -47.57 2.49
N SER A 819 -11.72 -46.41 2.87
CA SER A 819 -10.28 -46.23 3.16
C SER A 819 -9.82 -46.96 4.43
N GLY A 820 -10.70 -47.07 5.45
CA GLY A 820 -10.42 -47.85 6.66
C GLY A 820 -10.41 -49.38 6.44
N ILE A 821 -11.15 -49.88 5.44
CA ILE A 821 -11.23 -51.32 5.12
C ILE A 821 -10.10 -51.76 4.17
N LEU A 822 -9.67 -50.88 3.25
CA LEU A 822 -8.56 -51.17 2.31
C LEU A 822 -7.18 -51.09 2.96
N SER A 823 -6.99 -50.23 3.98
CA SER A 823 -5.72 -50.11 4.72
C SER A 823 -5.43 -51.30 5.65
N ARG A 824 -6.45 -52.10 6.03
CA ARG A 824 -6.29 -53.28 6.89
C ARG A 824 -6.01 -54.61 6.16
N ARG A 825 -5.87 -54.61 4.83
CA ARG A 825 -5.62 -55.84 4.03
C ARG A 825 -4.20 -56.04 3.49
N LYS A 826 -3.22 -55.18 3.82
CA LYS A 826 -1.81 -55.39 3.43
C LYS A 826 -0.89 -55.54 4.64
N ALA A 827 -0.97 -56.68 5.31
CA ALA A 827 0.06 -57.14 6.23
C ALA A 827 0.05 -58.67 6.37
N ILE A 828 0.31 -59.40 5.28
CA ILE A 828 0.79 -60.79 5.34
C ILE A 828 1.88 -60.97 4.27
N ARG A 829 3.15 -60.93 4.71
CA ARG A 829 4.35 -61.48 4.03
C ARG A 829 4.30 -63.03 4.09
N PRO A 830 5.06 -63.84 3.30
CA PRO A 830 6.46 -63.58 2.94
C PRO A 830 6.97 -64.05 1.54
N TRP A 831 8.09 -63.43 1.15
CA TRP A 831 9.35 -63.99 0.64
C TRP A 831 9.36 -65.39 -0.04
N VAL A 832 9.96 -65.47 -1.25
CA VAL A 832 10.96 -66.49 -1.70
C VAL A 832 11.45 -66.19 -3.15
N ALA A 833 12.78 -66.11 -3.29
CA ALA A 833 13.68 -66.41 -4.44
C ALA A 833 13.31 -65.89 -5.86
N ARG A 834 14.18 -65.21 -6.62
CA ARG A 834 15.62 -65.32 -6.88
C ARG A 834 16.16 -63.96 -7.33
#